data_AF-A0A5C6AS99-F1
#
_entry.id   AF-A0A5C6AS99-F1
#
_cell.length_a   1.000
_cell.length_b   1.000
_cell.length_c   1.000
_cell.angle_alpha   90.00
_cell.angle_beta   90.00
_cell.angle_gamma   90.00
#
_symmetry.space_group_name_H-M   'P 1'
#
loop_
_entity.id
_entity.type
_entity.pdbx_description
1 polymer ?
#
loop_
_entity_poly.entity_id
_entity_poly.type
_entity_poly.pdbx_seq_one_letter_code
_entity_poly.pdbx_strand_id
1 'polypeptide(L)'
;MMARILAGQNRFAEAIELLRSIPANEPAAKLAALGQAADWYSELGEWDKAVRSYQILLEQSPQAVVVHRRLARLLNRKGFRLEAAEHLKWLCRQGNVEEEELRALITLSFAFSDEDEVSIFGPIGPVGHARLAYSREEFQNAKELLSSSYRDSAQAYSLYGRILISQQQLEETRQWIKEPVPECEKQAGYWLAKGTLALLEKRYRDATVSLAEAILLDPTDKVTYLRYGDSLNQLGQFEKAQQAWHRADLLRQSAVIGLDFAEGKRTLESIESLATILEELGRPFEALGWRAIAVGYQQDALSESQIGEKISELNRERLELIASGQTASEETLLCGITTVQLRQQFGQPEVIKQESELEVPPPPTVVRSYPAKFANIADQVGLRHQYDVTNASDPSQVGVSQEIGGGAGVLDYDLDGRPDVYLVQANATPEKQDGQKPNALYRNQMDRFNDITDIAGADDRGFGQGMSAGDINQDGFPDMLVANLGSNRLFINNGDGTFQSRPLESDQTALWTASFAIADVSGDALPDIIEINYLDEQLAYSTNLAPSKYNAAKDRIFVNDVTGKLQKAVTLGTEGVPGLGVIVTDLDNDRTNEIFIANDGRPNRLWKRQRLGDSAETLQSDAIDRTRLTDRNNDAADSVLLETANLKGLAVNYEGISGAGMGVASGDFNLDGRIDLFVTNYYLQPNFLMLQTRSGHFVDGTWRYGLHQDSYRVLGFGAQAIDVDNDSRVEIAVVNGHVHDQSDEGIPYRMTPQLYRHQEDGKYAIGEVDDPTHYWQTPVLGRGLARLDWNRDGRVDLLATHLDAPTALIENQTEPDLHWLQLRLVGRESERDAIGARISVLASVSSEEPEQSFVMTANAGDGFAVKNESIVCFGLGSSEKALVSVNWPSGQKSEVKIAELNQRYLLIEGHPDPYPD
;
A
#
# COMPACT_ATOMS: atom_id res chain seq x y z
N MET A 1 -53.68 -7.13 24.31
CA MET A 1 -53.45 -8.34 25.13
C MET A 1 -53.49 -9.61 24.27
N MET A 2 -54.58 -9.89 23.54
CA MET A 2 -54.66 -11.06 22.63
C MET A 2 -53.50 -11.14 21.63
N ALA A 3 -53.12 -10.02 21.01
CA ALA A 3 -51.96 -9.97 20.11
C ALA A 3 -50.65 -10.41 20.79
N ARG A 4 -50.40 -10.03 22.06
CA ARG A 4 -49.19 -10.46 22.79
C ARG A 4 -49.21 -11.96 23.12
N ILE A 5 -50.38 -12.52 23.39
CA ILE A 5 -50.54 -13.97 23.62
C ILE A 5 -50.22 -14.75 22.35
N LEU A 6 -50.70 -14.27 21.19
CA LEU A 6 -50.41 -14.89 19.89
C LEU A 6 -48.93 -14.77 19.53
N ALA A 7 -48.31 -13.61 19.76
CA ALA A 7 -46.87 -13.45 19.57
C ALA A 7 -46.05 -14.38 20.49
N GLY A 8 -46.46 -14.56 21.75
CA GLY A 8 -45.84 -15.55 22.65
C GLY A 8 -46.01 -17.02 22.23
N GLN A 9 -46.83 -17.28 21.21
CA GLN A 9 -46.99 -18.59 20.55
C GLN A 9 -46.30 -18.64 19.17
N ASN A 10 -45.42 -17.67 18.86
CA ASN A 10 -44.80 -17.48 17.54
C ASN A 10 -45.81 -17.26 16.37
N ARG A 11 -47.04 -16.82 16.67
CA ARG A 11 -48.08 -16.52 15.68
C ARG A 11 -48.10 -15.03 15.33
N PHE A 12 -46.96 -14.52 14.86
CA PHE A 12 -46.76 -13.08 14.65
C PHE A 12 -47.69 -12.49 13.57
N ALA A 13 -47.96 -13.21 12.47
CA ALA A 13 -48.85 -12.71 11.40
C ALA A 13 -50.26 -12.40 11.91
N GLU A 14 -50.85 -13.30 12.68
CA GLU A 14 -52.19 -13.11 13.29
C GLU A 14 -52.17 -12.04 14.38
N ALA A 15 -51.08 -11.96 15.15
CA ALA A 15 -50.88 -10.93 16.14
C ALA A 15 -50.82 -9.52 15.52
N ILE A 16 -50.16 -9.38 14.37
CA ILE A 16 -50.07 -8.15 13.59
C ILE A 16 -51.44 -7.74 13.03
N GLU A 17 -52.21 -8.67 12.46
CA GLU A 17 -53.57 -8.35 11.98
C GLU A 17 -54.46 -7.81 13.10
N LEU A 18 -54.38 -8.40 14.29
CA LEU A 18 -55.09 -7.90 15.47
C LEU A 18 -54.65 -6.49 15.87
N LEU A 19 -53.35 -6.19 15.83
CA LEU A 19 -52.85 -4.83 16.08
C LEU A 19 -53.31 -3.82 15.01
N ARG A 20 -53.41 -4.23 13.75
CA ARG A 20 -53.90 -3.37 12.65
C ARG A 20 -55.41 -3.11 12.72
N SER A 21 -56.16 -3.99 13.40
CA SER A 21 -57.60 -3.84 13.59
C SER A 21 -58.01 -2.76 14.62
N ILE A 22 -57.04 -2.18 15.35
CA ILE A 22 -57.28 -1.12 16.33
C ILE A 22 -57.79 0.14 15.61
N PRO A 23 -59.01 0.63 15.94
CA PRO A 23 -59.65 1.70 15.21
C PRO A 23 -58.93 3.05 15.35
N ALA A 24 -59.06 3.90 14.34
CA ALA A 24 -58.30 5.15 14.19
C ALA A 24 -58.66 6.26 15.20
N ASN A 25 -59.68 6.06 16.03
CA ASN A 25 -60.16 7.00 17.03
C ASN A 25 -59.38 6.94 18.37
N GLU A 26 -58.39 6.03 18.51
CA GLU A 26 -57.48 5.96 19.66
C GLU A 26 -56.00 6.15 19.26
N PRO A 27 -55.51 7.40 19.13
CA PRO A 27 -54.18 7.68 18.58
C PRO A 27 -53.02 7.04 19.37
N ALA A 28 -53.07 7.09 20.70
CA ALA A 28 -52.02 6.54 21.56
C ALA A 28 -51.93 4.99 21.48
N ALA A 29 -53.07 4.31 21.44
CA ALA A 29 -53.13 2.86 21.30
C ALA A 29 -52.64 2.41 19.91
N LYS A 30 -52.96 3.20 18.87
CA LYS A 30 -52.51 2.96 17.49
C LYS A 30 -51.00 3.13 17.32
N LEU A 31 -50.40 4.14 17.95
CA LEU A 31 -48.93 4.33 17.95
C LEU A 31 -48.21 3.15 18.63
N ALA A 32 -48.68 2.73 19.81
CA ALA A 32 -48.11 1.56 20.51
C ALA A 32 -48.27 0.26 19.69
N ALA A 33 -49.40 0.11 19.00
CA ALA A 33 -49.66 -1.03 18.13
C ALA A 33 -48.78 -1.04 16.86
N LEU A 34 -48.55 0.12 16.25
CA LEU A 34 -47.64 0.25 15.11
C LEU A 34 -46.20 -0.06 15.50
N GLY A 35 -45.74 0.37 16.67
CA GLY A 35 -44.40 0.04 17.17
C GLY A 35 -44.22 -1.45 17.41
N GLN A 36 -45.20 -2.08 18.07
CA GLN A 36 -45.17 -3.51 18.32
C GLN A 36 -45.29 -4.34 17.02
N ALA A 37 -46.07 -3.88 16.06
CA ALA A 37 -46.19 -4.52 14.74
C ALA A 37 -44.87 -4.39 13.95
N ALA A 38 -44.18 -3.26 14.04
CA ALA A 38 -42.87 -3.06 13.42
C ALA A 38 -41.82 -4.06 13.95
N ASP A 39 -41.78 -4.26 15.28
CA ASP A 39 -40.93 -5.27 15.91
C ASP A 39 -41.24 -6.67 15.34
N TRP A 40 -42.51 -7.06 15.27
CA TRP A 40 -42.91 -8.38 14.78
C TRP A 40 -42.72 -8.57 13.27
N TYR A 41 -42.86 -7.52 12.46
CA TYR A 41 -42.48 -7.58 11.05
C TYR A 41 -40.98 -7.85 10.88
N SER A 42 -40.14 -7.28 11.75
CA SER A 42 -38.70 -7.53 11.74
C SER A 42 -38.37 -9.00 12.08
N GLU A 43 -39.04 -9.58 13.09
CA GLU A 43 -38.90 -10.99 13.47
C GLU A 43 -39.38 -11.96 12.39
N LEU A 44 -40.36 -11.56 11.58
CA LEU A 44 -40.88 -12.35 10.45
C LEU A 44 -40.03 -12.25 9.17
N GLY A 45 -38.96 -11.45 9.16
CA GLY A 45 -38.19 -11.18 7.94
C GLY A 45 -38.86 -10.20 6.97
N GLU A 46 -39.99 -9.58 7.35
CA GLU A 46 -40.73 -8.61 6.51
C GLU A 46 -40.21 -7.17 6.72
N TRP A 47 -38.90 -6.99 6.53
CA TRP A 47 -38.18 -5.78 6.94
C TRP A 47 -38.70 -4.48 6.30
N ASP A 48 -39.15 -4.51 5.05
CA ASP A 48 -39.72 -3.32 4.40
C ASP A 48 -41.02 -2.84 5.06
N LYS A 49 -41.84 -3.76 5.55
CA LYS A 49 -43.04 -3.42 6.31
C LYS A 49 -42.68 -2.85 7.69
N ALA A 50 -41.61 -3.36 8.31
CA ALA A 50 -41.09 -2.81 9.57
C ALA A 50 -40.58 -1.38 9.38
N VAL A 51 -39.73 -1.12 8.36
CA VAL A 51 -39.24 0.23 8.02
C VAL A 51 -40.40 1.20 7.81
N ARG A 52 -41.39 0.82 6.98
CA ARG A 52 -42.55 1.65 6.70
C ARG A 52 -43.38 1.95 7.96
N SER A 53 -43.50 0.98 8.87
CA SER A 53 -44.22 1.16 10.12
C SER A 53 -43.51 2.16 11.04
N TYR A 54 -42.18 2.11 11.12
CA TYR A 54 -41.39 3.10 11.85
C TYR A 54 -41.42 4.50 11.23
N GLN A 55 -41.39 4.62 9.90
CA GLN A 55 -41.52 5.91 9.23
C GLN A 55 -42.88 6.57 9.54
N ILE A 56 -43.98 5.81 9.49
CA ILE A 56 -45.32 6.31 9.87
C ILE A 56 -45.36 6.76 11.33
N LEU A 57 -44.64 6.08 12.23
CA LEU A 57 -44.52 6.50 13.63
C LEU A 57 -43.79 7.84 13.77
N LEU A 58 -42.71 8.05 13.00
CA LEU A 58 -41.96 9.31 13.03
C LEU A 58 -42.73 10.47 12.39
N GLU A 59 -43.56 10.22 11.37
CA GLU A 59 -44.47 11.24 10.83
C GLU A 59 -45.44 11.77 11.90
N GLN A 60 -45.87 10.90 12.83
CA GLN A 60 -46.80 11.25 13.91
C GLN A 60 -46.10 11.70 15.19
N SER A 61 -44.86 11.26 15.42
CA SER A 61 -44.08 11.56 16.63
C SER A 61 -42.59 11.74 16.29
N PRO A 62 -42.21 12.89 15.70
CA PRO A 62 -40.84 13.12 15.21
C PRO A 62 -39.76 13.17 16.32
N GLN A 63 -40.16 13.29 17.58
CA GLN A 63 -39.26 13.39 18.74
C GLN A 63 -39.07 12.04 19.46
N ALA A 64 -39.60 10.95 18.90
CA ALA A 64 -39.55 9.63 19.53
C ALA A 64 -38.17 8.99 19.40
N VAL A 65 -37.28 9.25 20.37
CA VAL A 65 -35.89 8.74 20.43
C VAL A 65 -35.79 7.23 20.14
N VAL A 66 -36.63 6.42 20.81
CA VAL A 66 -36.62 4.95 20.66
C VAL A 66 -36.91 4.53 19.21
N VAL A 67 -37.76 5.27 18.49
CA VAL A 67 -38.12 4.96 17.10
C VAL A 67 -36.96 5.32 16.17
N HIS A 68 -36.30 6.47 16.36
CA HIS A 68 -35.09 6.83 15.62
C HIS A 68 -34.00 5.75 15.76
N ARG A 69 -33.71 5.31 16.99
CA ARG A 69 -32.73 4.26 17.29
C ARG A 69 -33.06 2.93 16.61
N ARG A 70 -34.30 2.45 16.74
CA ARG A 70 -34.73 1.18 16.14
C ARG A 70 -34.73 1.22 14.61
N LEU A 71 -35.18 2.33 14.02
CA LEU A 71 -35.16 2.50 12.58
C LEU A 71 -33.73 2.59 12.05
N ALA A 72 -32.85 3.35 12.69
CA ALA A 72 -31.44 3.43 12.34
C ALA A 72 -30.77 2.04 12.37
N ARG A 73 -31.00 1.26 13.43
CA ARG A 73 -30.49 -0.11 13.55
C ARG A 73 -30.98 -1.00 12.40
N LEU A 74 -32.28 -0.98 12.12
CA LEU A 74 -32.86 -1.79 11.04
C LEU A 74 -32.28 -1.40 9.67
N LEU A 75 -32.15 -0.09 9.40
CA LEU A 75 -31.57 0.42 8.16
C LEU A 75 -30.09 0.06 8.03
N ASN A 76 -29.31 0.14 9.10
CA ASN A 76 -27.91 -0.30 9.12
C ASN A 76 -27.77 -1.77 8.70
N ARG A 77 -28.56 -2.66 9.29
CA ARG A 77 -28.55 -4.09 8.94
C ARG A 77 -28.96 -4.34 7.49
N LYS A 78 -29.92 -3.57 6.96
CA LYS A 78 -30.31 -3.62 5.53
C LYS A 78 -29.23 -3.09 4.57
N GLY A 79 -28.18 -2.45 5.09
CA GLY A 79 -27.14 -1.78 4.30
C GLY A 79 -27.51 -0.38 3.83
N PHE A 80 -28.55 0.24 4.40
CA PHE A 80 -29.07 1.58 4.05
C PHE A 80 -28.46 2.64 4.99
N ARG A 81 -27.14 2.82 4.85
CA ARG A 81 -26.29 3.51 5.83
C ARG A 81 -26.51 5.02 5.86
N LEU A 82 -26.78 5.65 4.72
CA LEU A 82 -27.06 7.10 4.65
C LEU A 82 -28.37 7.42 5.35
N GLU A 83 -29.41 6.63 5.11
CA GLU A 83 -30.72 6.79 5.73
C GLU A 83 -30.66 6.54 7.23
N ALA A 84 -29.88 5.55 7.67
CA ALA A 84 -29.64 5.31 9.09
C ALA A 84 -28.92 6.50 9.75
N ALA A 85 -27.91 7.07 9.08
CA ALA A 85 -27.12 8.17 9.59
C ALA A 85 -27.95 9.42 9.89
N GLU A 86 -29.00 9.71 9.11
CA GLU A 86 -29.92 10.82 9.39
C GLU A 86 -30.56 10.72 10.78
N HIS A 87 -30.97 9.50 11.17
CA HIS A 87 -31.54 9.25 12.50
C HIS A 87 -30.48 9.31 13.60
N LEU A 88 -29.25 8.81 13.35
CA LEU A 88 -28.16 8.83 14.33
C LEU A 88 -27.60 10.24 14.56
N LYS A 89 -27.45 11.04 13.50
CA LYS A 89 -27.08 12.47 13.60
C LYS A 89 -28.14 13.25 14.37
N TRP A 90 -29.41 12.93 14.19
CA TRP A 90 -30.49 13.50 15.00
C TRP A 90 -30.33 13.14 16.49
N LEU A 91 -30.00 11.89 16.83
CA LEU A 91 -29.73 11.46 18.21
C LEU A 91 -28.52 12.20 18.82
N CYS A 92 -27.45 12.41 18.06
CA CYS A 92 -26.29 13.21 18.48
C CYS A 92 -26.69 14.65 18.85
N ARG A 93 -27.54 15.29 18.02
CA ARG A 93 -28.09 16.63 18.31
C ARG A 93 -28.95 16.66 19.57
N GLN A 94 -29.65 15.58 19.90
CA GLN A 94 -30.39 15.48 21.16
C GLN A 94 -29.51 15.16 22.38
N GLY A 95 -28.23 14.84 22.19
CA GLY A 95 -27.36 14.34 23.27
C GLY A 95 -27.80 12.99 23.82
N ASN A 96 -28.57 12.21 23.05
CA ASN A 96 -29.06 10.89 23.43
C ASN A 96 -28.58 9.86 22.41
N VAL A 97 -27.27 9.67 22.37
CA VAL A 97 -26.58 8.77 21.45
C VAL A 97 -25.71 7.80 22.25
N GLU A 98 -25.68 6.55 21.82
CA GLU A 98 -24.90 5.46 22.43
C GLU A 98 -23.56 5.28 21.70
N GLU A 99 -22.59 4.63 22.35
CA GLU A 99 -21.23 4.42 21.79
C GLU A 99 -21.27 3.70 20.43
N GLU A 100 -22.06 2.63 20.32
CA GLU A 100 -22.23 1.86 19.08
C GLU A 100 -22.87 2.71 17.96
N GLU A 101 -23.76 3.64 18.33
CA GLU A 101 -24.41 4.56 17.40
C GLU A 101 -23.44 5.61 16.85
N LEU A 102 -22.52 6.10 17.69
CA LEU A 102 -21.42 6.96 17.26
C LEU A 102 -20.44 6.22 16.36
N ARG A 103 -20.07 4.98 16.72
CA ARG A 103 -19.20 4.11 15.88
C ARG A 103 -19.82 3.91 14.50
N ALA A 104 -21.13 3.69 14.44
CA ALA A 104 -21.87 3.54 13.18
C ALA A 104 -21.87 4.80 12.30
N LEU A 105 -21.50 5.97 12.82
CA LEU A 105 -21.35 7.19 12.03
C LEU A 105 -19.93 7.40 11.48
N ILE A 106 -18.90 6.74 12.04
CA ILE A 106 -17.49 6.98 11.66
C ILE A 106 -17.30 6.86 10.13
N THR A 107 -17.77 5.77 9.53
CA THR A 107 -17.77 5.54 8.08
C THR A 107 -19.08 4.93 7.60
N LEU A 108 -19.77 5.60 6.68
CA LEU A 108 -21.06 5.17 6.14
C LEU A 108 -20.93 4.28 4.90
N SER A 109 -19.80 4.41 4.22
CA SER A 109 -19.53 3.70 2.98
C SER A 109 -19.41 2.17 3.19
N PHE A 110 -19.06 1.73 4.41
CA PHE A 110 -18.97 0.32 4.85
C PHE A 110 -20.21 -0.16 5.63
N ALA A 111 -20.36 -1.48 5.74
CA ALA A 111 -21.34 -2.10 6.62
C ALA A 111 -21.01 -1.80 8.10
N PHE A 112 -22.06 -1.67 8.92
CA PHE A 112 -21.92 -1.67 10.38
C PHE A 112 -22.43 -3.00 10.89
N SER A 113 -21.49 -3.89 11.25
CA SER A 113 -21.74 -5.23 11.77
C SER A 113 -20.68 -5.54 12.83
N ASP A 114 -20.99 -6.46 13.73
CA ASP A 114 -19.96 -7.15 14.51
C ASP A 114 -19.46 -8.38 13.72
N GLU A 115 -18.45 -9.08 14.22
CA GLU A 115 -17.92 -10.31 13.60
C GLU A 115 -18.98 -11.42 13.49
N ASP A 116 -19.94 -11.45 14.43
CA ASP A 116 -21.04 -12.41 14.46
C ASP A 116 -22.17 -12.01 13.51
N GLU A 117 -22.36 -12.76 12.42
CA GLU A 117 -23.49 -12.58 11.48
C GLU A 117 -24.87 -12.76 12.14
N VAL A 118 -24.92 -13.43 13.30
CA VAL A 118 -26.13 -13.66 14.10
C VAL A 118 -26.38 -12.53 15.12
N SER A 119 -25.49 -11.54 15.21
CA SER A 119 -25.63 -10.39 16.10
C SER A 119 -26.88 -9.55 15.78
N ILE A 120 -27.33 -8.76 16.75
CA ILE A 120 -28.35 -7.72 16.55
C ILE A 120 -27.91 -6.64 15.54
N PHE A 121 -26.63 -6.62 15.17
CA PHE A 121 -26.05 -5.77 14.13
C PHE A 121 -25.74 -6.50 12.82
N GLY A 122 -25.95 -7.83 12.76
CA GLY A 122 -25.67 -8.64 11.57
C GLY A 122 -26.52 -8.24 10.35
N PRO A 123 -25.98 -8.42 9.14
CA PRO A 123 -26.61 -7.97 7.90
C PRO A 123 -27.94 -8.70 7.63
N ILE A 124 -28.86 -8.02 6.94
CA ILE A 124 -30.13 -8.60 6.47
C ILE A 124 -30.40 -8.17 5.03
N GLY A 125 -31.02 -9.07 4.27
CA GLY A 125 -31.34 -8.86 2.86
C GLY A 125 -30.09 -8.76 1.95
N PRO A 126 -30.29 -8.71 0.63
CA PRO A 126 -29.19 -8.77 -0.33
C PRO A 126 -28.22 -7.59 -0.22
N VAL A 127 -28.74 -6.37 -0.02
CA VAL A 127 -27.90 -5.16 0.11
C VAL A 127 -27.05 -5.16 1.38
N GLY A 128 -27.60 -5.64 2.50
CA GLY A 128 -26.86 -5.75 3.75
C GLY A 128 -25.68 -6.72 3.63
N HIS A 129 -25.93 -7.92 3.08
CA HIS A 129 -24.89 -8.93 2.88
C HIS A 129 -23.85 -8.48 1.84
N ALA A 130 -24.29 -7.88 0.73
CA ALA A 130 -23.38 -7.36 -0.28
C ALA A 130 -22.51 -6.22 0.25
N ARG A 131 -23.03 -5.35 1.13
CA ARG A 131 -22.23 -4.30 1.76
C ARG A 131 -21.23 -4.87 2.76
N LEU A 132 -21.58 -5.93 3.50
CA LEU A 132 -20.63 -6.61 4.38
C LEU A 132 -19.51 -7.28 3.57
N ALA A 133 -19.86 -7.99 2.49
CA ALA A 133 -18.88 -8.56 1.56
C ALA A 133 -17.98 -7.47 0.96
N TYR A 134 -18.54 -6.33 0.55
CA TYR A 134 -17.76 -5.17 0.10
C TYR A 134 -16.82 -4.63 1.18
N SER A 135 -17.27 -4.54 2.44
CA SER A 135 -16.43 -4.14 3.58
C SER A 135 -15.29 -5.09 3.89
N ARG A 136 -15.41 -6.36 3.48
CA ARG A 136 -14.35 -7.39 3.58
C ARG A 136 -13.50 -7.47 2.32
N GLU A 137 -13.64 -6.53 1.38
CA GLU A 137 -12.97 -6.53 0.08
C GLU A 137 -13.30 -7.76 -0.81
N GLU A 138 -14.35 -8.50 -0.47
CA GLU A 138 -14.86 -9.61 -1.26
C GLU A 138 -15.74 -9.09 -2.41
N PHE A 139 -15.20 -8.20 -3.25
CA PHE A 139 -15.98 -7.48 -4.26
C PHE A 139 -16.69 -8.40 -5.24
N GLN A 140 -16.09 -9.55 -5.58
CA GLN A 140 -16.72 -10.53 -6.44
C GLN A 140 -17.95 -11.17 -5.79
N ASN A 141 -17.85 -11.57 -4.52
CA ASN A 141 -18.99 -12.06 -3.74
C ASN A 141 -20.08 -10.97 -3.61
N ALA A 142 -19.69 -9.74 -3.30
CA ALA A 142 -20.60 -8.60 -3.22
C ALA A 142 -21.36 -8.34 -4.53
N LYS A 143 -20.68 -8.46 -5.68
CA LYS A 143 -21.26 -8.35 -7.02
C LYS A 143 -22.28 -9.46 -7.27
N GLU A 144 -21.92 -10.70 -6.96
CA GLU A 144 -22.78 -11.88 -7.14
C GLU A 144 -24.07 -11.77 -6.32
N LEU A 145 -23.96 -11.36 -5.05
CA LEU A 145 -25.09 -11.13 -4.14
C LEU A 145 -26.11 -10.10 -4.66
N LEU A 146 -25.69 -9.17 -5.52
CA LEU A 146 -26.55 -8.14 -6.11
C LEU A 146 -26.89 -8.38 -7.58
N SER A 147 -26.22 -9.31 -8.26
CA SER A 147 -26.30 -9.48 -9.72
C SER A 147 -27.72 -9.56 -10.29
N SER A 148 -28.66 -10.19 -9.57
CA SER A 148 -30.07 -10.32 -9.98
C SER A 148 -31.01 -9.23 -9.46
N SER A 149 -30.59 -8.41 -8.49
CA SER A 149 -31.46 -7.47 -7.76
C SER A 149 -30.90 -6.05 -7.65
N TYR A 150 -29.77 -5.74 -8.29
CA TYR A 150 -29.12 -4.44 -8.15
C TYR A 150 -29.98 -3.26 -8.63
N ARG A 151 -31.03 -3.52 -9.42
CA ARG A 151 -31.97 -2.49 -9.89
C ARG A 151 -33.23 -2.34 -9.03
N ASP A 152 -33.39 -3.17 -7.99
CA ASP A 152 -34.61 -3.17 -7.16
C ASP A 152 -34.74 -1.92 -6.29
N SER A 153 -33.61 -1.25 -5.97
CA SER A 153 -33.60 0.00 -5.22
C SER A 153 -32.40 0.89 -5.57
N ALA A 154 -32.50 2.19 -5.24
CA ALA A 154 -31.40 3.14 -5.41
C ALA A 154 -30.14 2.73 -4.61
N GLN A 155 -30.31 2.15 -3.42
CA GLN A 155 -29.21 1.70 -2.56
C GLN A 155 -28.48 0.51 -3.17
N ALA A 156 -29.21 -0.47 -3.70
CA ALA A 156 -28.63 -1.62 -4.38
C ALA A 156 -27.88 -1.19 -5.65
N TYR A 157 -28.48 -0.28 -6.42
CA TYR A 157 -27.92 0.22 -7.67
C TYR A 157 -26.63 1.02 -7.44
N SER A 158 -26.64 1.89 -6.43
CA SER A 158 -25.48 2.68 -6.00
C SER A 158 -24.34 1.80 -5.50
N LEU A 159 -24.63 0.79 -4.66
CA LEU A 159 -23.63 -0.15 -4.16
C LEU A 159 -23.04 -1.00 -5.30
N TYR A 160 -23.86 -1.45 -6.25
CA TYR A 160 -23.39 -2.20 -7.42
C TYR A 160 -22.44 -1.38 -8.30
N GLY A 161 -22.76 -0.11 -8.57
CA GLY A 161 -21.86 0.79 -9.29
C GLY A 161 -20.53 0.99 -8.56
N ARG A 162 -20.56 1.09 -7.23
CA ARG A 162 -19.34 1.16 -6.41
C ARG A 162 -18.52 -0.13 -6.49
N ILE A 163 -19.16 -1.30 -6.43
CA ILE A 163 -18.48 -2.59 -6.58
C ILE A 163 -17.80 -2.70 -7.96
N LEU A 164 -18.50 -2.32 -9.04
CA LEU A 164 -17.93 -2.36 -10.39
C LEU A 164 -16.69 -1.48 -10.51
N ILE A 165 -16.74 -0.25 -9.97
CA ILE A 165 -15.59 0.65 -10.05
C ILE A 165 -14.43 0.16 -9.16
N SER A 166 -14.70 -0.38 -7.97
CA SER A 166 -13.68 -0.98 -7.09
C SER A 166 -12.99 -2.19 -7.72
N GLN A 167 -13.72 -2.99 -8.52
CA GLN A 167 -13.15 -4.07 -9.33
C GLN A 167 -12.48 -3.56 -10.63
N GLN A 168 -12.46 -2.25 -10.87
CA GLN A 168 -11.94 -1.63 -12.09
C GLN A 168 -12.60 -2.14 -13.39
N GLN A 169 -13.88 -2.58 -13.31
CA GLN A 169 -14.69 -3.07 -14.42
C GLN A 169 -15.30 -1.90 -15.22
N LEU A 170 -14.46 -1.18 -15.95
CA LEU A 170 -14.84 0.10 -16.57
C LEU A 170 -15.96 -0.04 -17.61
N GLU A 171 -15.92 -1.09 -18.44
CA GLU A 171 -16.95 -1.29 -19.47
C GLU A 171 -18.32 -1.64 -18.88
N GLU A 172 -18.35 -2.49 -17.86
CA GLU A 172 -19.58 -2.74 -17.11
C GLU A 172 -20.08 -1.46 -16.41
N THR A 173 -19.17 -0.65 -15.87
CA THR A 173 -19.53 0.63 -15.24
C THR A 173 -20.13 1.61 -16.26
N ARG A 174 -19.56 1.70 -17.48
CA ARG A 174 -20.12 2.49 -18.59
C ARG A 174 -21.53 2.03 -18.95
N GLN A 175 -21.78 0.72 -18.97
CA GLN A 175 -23.11 0.17 -19.26
C GLN A 175 -24.09 0.46 -18.11
N TRP A 176 -23.65 0.28 -16.88
CA TRP A 176 -24.44 0.55 -15.67
C TRP A 176 -24.94 2.01 -15.67
N ILE A 177 -24.07 3.01 -15.87
CA ILE A 177 -24.46 4.45 -15.85
C ILE A 177 -25.56 4.82 -16.87
N LYS A 178 -25.69 4.09 -17.98
CA LYS A 178 -26.65 4.42 -19.04
C LYS A 178 -28.12 4.23 -18.65
N GLU A 179 -28.39 3.41 -17.64
CA GLU A 179 -29.76 3.05 -17.26
C GLU A 179 -30.02 3.27 -15.75
N PRO A 180 -30.05 4.54 -15.30
CA PRO A 180 -30.26 4.87 -13.89
C PRO A 180 -31.65 4.47 -13.39
N VAL A 181 -31.71 4.03 -12.13
CA VAL A 181 -32.97 3.77 -11.42
C VAL A 181 -33.46 5.04 -10.70
N PRO A 182 -34.77 5.15 -10.39
CA PRO A 182 -35.28 6.31 -9.64
C PRO A 182 -34.55 6.53 -8.31
N GLU A 183 -34.28 7.80 -7.98
CA GLU A 183 -33.63 8.24 -6.75
C GLU A 183 -32.16 7.84 -6.58
N CYS A 184 -31.49 7.27 -7.59
CA CYS A 184 -30.07 6.92 -7.49
C CYS A 184 -29.19 8.16 -7.24
N GLU A 185 -29.59 9.34 -7.68
CA GLU A 185 -28.90 10.61 -7.44
C GLU A 185 -28.87 11.04 -5.96
N LYS A 186 -29.71 10.44 -5.10
CA LYS A 186 -29.68 10.67 -3.65
C LYS A 186 -28.66 9.78 -2.92
N GLN A 187 -27.93 8.94 -3.64
CA GLN A 187 -26.99 7.98 -3.08
C GLN A 187 -25.56 8.37 -3.44
N ALA A 188 -24.67 8.45 -2.45
CA ALA A 188 -23.28 8.87 -2.67
C ALA A 188 -22.51 7.95 -3.64
N GLY A 189 -22.68 6.63 -3.50
CA GLY A 189 -21.99 5.63 -4.34
C GLY A 189 -22.27 5.77 -5.84
N TYR A 190 -23.45 6.28 -6.22
CA TYR A 190 -23.78 6.54 -7.62
C TYR A 190 -22.86 7.62 -8.22
N TRP A 191 -22.72 8.73 -7.50
CA TRP A 191 -21.88 9.86 -7.89
C TRP A 191 -20.40 9.53 -7.80
N LEU A 192 -19.98 8.75 -6.79
CA LEU A 192 -18.62 8.24 -6.68
C LEU A 192 -18.23 7.42 -7.91
N ALA A 193 -19.03 6.40 -8.27
CA ALA A 193 -18.72 5.52 -9.40
C ALA A 193 -18.67 6.31 -10.72
N LYS A 194 -19.63 7.22 -10.93
CA LYS A 194 -19.66 8.10 -12.11
C LYS A 194 -18.46 9.06 -12.16
N GLY A 195 -18.13 9.70 -11.05
CA GLY A 195 -17.03 10.65 -10.95
C GLY A 195 -15.67 9.98 -11.12
N THR A 196 -15.50 8.79 -10.56
CA THR A 196 -14.29 7.99 -10.72
C THR A 196 -14.10 7.54 -12.18
N LEU A 197 -15.16 7.04 -12.82
CA LEU A 197 -15.07 6.68 -14.23
C LEU A 197 -14.65 7.89 -15.08
N ALA A 198 -15.23 9.07 -14.80
CA ALA A 198 -14.84 10.31 -15.47
C ALA A 198 -13.37 10.69 -15.19
N LEU A 199 -12.87 10.47 -13.97
CA LEU A 199 -11.47 10.71 -13.61
C LEU A 199 -10.53 9.85 -14.46
N LEU A 200 -10.76 8.52 -14.49
CA LEU A 200 -9.95 7.55 -15.26
C LEU A 200 -10.01 7.78 -16.78
N GLU A 201 -11.07 8.40 -17.26
CA GLU A 201 -11.29 8.81 -18.65
C GLU A 201 -10.72 10.19 -19.00
N LYS A 202 -9.99 10.82 -18.06
CA LYS A 202 -9.41 12.17 -18.17
C LYS A 202 -10.44 13.29 -18.33
N ARG A 203 -11.70 13.04 -17.93
CA ARG A 203 -12.78 14.03 -17.88
C ARG A 203 -12.81 14.70 -16.51
N TYR A 204 -11.70 15.34 -16.13
CA TYR A 204 -11.47 15.88 -14.79
C TYR A 204 -12.54 16.89 -14.32
N ARG A 205 -13.15 17.64 -15.26
CA ARG A 205 -14.26 18.55 -14.98
C ARG A 205 -15.51 17.81 -14.52
N ASP A 206 -15.90 16.76 -15.24
CA ASP A 206 -17.06 15.92 -14.91
C ASP A 206 -16.82 15.13 -13.62
N ALA A 207 -15.57 14.68 -13.43
CA ALA A 207 -15.13 14.00 -12.22
C ALA A 207 -15.28 14.91 -10.99
N THR A 208 -14.69 16.10 -11.02
CA THR A 208 -14.75 17.08 -9.92
C THR A 208 -16.19 17.38 -9.50
N VAL A 209 -17.08 17.65 -10.47
CA VAL A 209 -18.50 17.94 -10.18
C VAL A 209 -19.19 16.72 -9.58
N SER A 210 -19.01 15.53 -10.16
CA SER A 210 -19.68 14.31 -9.67
C SER A 210 -19.19 13.91 -8.28
N LEU A 211 -17.89 14.00 -8.02
CA LEU A 211 -17.30 13.67 -6.71
C LEU A 211 -17.72 14.69 -5.63
N ALA A 212 -17.90 15.95 -5.99
CA ALA A 212 -18.47 16.94 -5.07
C ALA A 212 -19.91 16.58 -4.64
N GLU A 213 -20.76 16.10 -5.56
CA GLU A 213 -22.11 15.61 -5.19
C GLU A 213 -22.03 14.39 -4.25
N ALA A 214 -21.07 13.49 -4.48
CA ALA A 214 -20.85 12.34 -3.60
C ALA A 214 -20.44 12.77 -2.19
N ILE A 215 -19.53 13.75 -2.05
CA ILE A 215 -19.08 14.29 -0.75
C ILE A 215 -20.23 14.93 0.02
N LEU A 216 -21.12 15.66 -0.65
CA LEU A 216 -22.26 16.30 0.02
C LEU A 216 -23.28 15.28 0.55
N LEU A 217 -23.37 14.11 -0.07
CA LEU A 217 -24.22 13.02 0.39
C LEU A 217 -23.55 12.18 1.49
N ASP A 218 -22.25 11.90 1.34
CA ASP A 218 -21.44 11.16 2.31
C ASP A 218 -20.07 11.83 2.54
N PRO A 219 -19.99 12.78 3.49
CA PRO A 219 -18.73 13.44 3.82
C PRO A 219 -17.80 12.55 4.66
N THR A 220 -18.15 11.28 4.88
CA THR A 220 -17.32 10.30 5.59
C THR A 220 -16.53 9.39 4.64
N ASP A 221 -16.75 9.49 3.33
CA ASP A 221 -16.13 8.63 2.34
C ASP A 221 -14.75 9.15 1.91
N LYS A 222 -13.70 8.56 2.52
CA LYS A 222 -12.30 8.88 2.21
C LYS A 222 -11.95 8.67 0.72
N VAL A 223 -12.53 7.66 0.06
CA VAL A 223 -12.23 7.33 -1.35
C VAL A 223 -12.71 8.45 -2.26
N THR A 224 -13.88 9.00 -1.94
CA THR A 224 -14.43 10.14 -2.69
C THR A 224 -13.52 11.37 -2.54
N TYR A 225 -13.01 11.66 -1.34
CA TYR A 225 -12.10 12.78 -1.13
C TYR A 225 -10.74 12.61 -1.84
N LEU A 226 -10.18 11.41 -1.85
CA LEU A 226 -8.94 11.12 -2.60
C LEU A 226 -9.12 11.43 -4.09
N ARG A 227 -10.16 10.86 -4.70
CA ARG A 227 -10.46 11.05 -6.13
C ARG A 227 -10.83 12.50 -6.45
N TYR A 228 -11.50 13.19 -5.52
CA TYR A 228 -11.83 14.61 -5.67
C TYR A 228 -10.55 15.45 -5.68
N GLY A 229 -9.63 15.18 -4.75
CA GLY A 229 -8.30 15.76 -4.72
C GLY A 229 -7.54 15.55 -6.03
N ASP A 230 -7.53 14.32 -6.54
CA ASP A 230 -6.88 13.98 -7.81
C ASP A 230 -7.47 14.78 -8.97
N SER A 231 -8.81 14.87 -9.05
CA SER A 231 -9.48 15.65 -10.10
C SER A 231 -9.18 17.15 -10.03
N LEU A 232 -9.10 17.72 -8.82
CA LEU A 232 -8.72 19.11 -8.59
C LEU A 232 -7.26 19.36 -8.96
N ASN A 233 -6.37 18.45 -8.60
CA ASN A 233 -4.95 18.51 -8.92
C ASN A 233 -4.73 18.56 -10.45
N GLN A 234 -5.42 17.68 -11.19
CA GLN A 234 -5.37 17.65 -12.66
C GLN A 234 -5.97 18.92 -13.30
N LEU A 235 -6.79 19.66 -12.58
CA LEU A 235 -7.33 20.98 -13.00
C LEU A 235 -6.46 22.16 -12.53
N GLY A 236 -5.31 21.92 -11.90
CA GLY A 236 -4.40 22.94 -11.38
C GLY A 236 -4.88 23.62 -10.09
N GLN A 237 -5.83 23.02 -9.35
CA GLN A 237 -6.34 23.53 -8.08
C GLN A 237 -5.58 22.93 -6.89
N PHE A 238 -4.26 23.08 -6.88
CA PHE A 238 -3.34 22.37 -5.97
C PHE A 238 -3.67 22.54 -4.47
N GLU A 239 -3.93 23.76 -4.01
CA GLU A 239 -4.26 24.04 -2.60
C GLU A 239 -5.54 23.29 -2.16
N LYS A 240 -6.52 23.20 -3.05
CA LYS A 240 -7.79 22.54 -2.74
C LYS A 240 -7.67 21.02 -2.82
N ALA A 241 -6.87 20.53 -3.75
CA ALA A 241 -6.50 19.12 -3.80
C ALA A 241 -5.83 18.68 -2.49
N GLN A 242 -4.88 19.47 -1.98
CA GLN A 242 -4.23 19.24 -0.70
C GLN A 242 -5.21 19.22 0.47
N GLN A 243 -6.14 20.17 0.54
CA GLN A 243 -7.19 20.17 1.55
C GLN A 243 -8.08 18.92 1.47
N ALA A 244 -8.40 18.44 0.26
CA ALA A 244 -9.20 17.24 0.05
C ALA A 244 -8.46 15.98 0.54
N TRP A 245 -7.17 15.84 0.19
CA TRP A 245 -6.35 14.72 0.65
C TRP A 245 -6.11 14.76 2.17
N HIS A 246 -5.90 15.93 2.77
CA HIS A 246 -5.81 16.09 4.23
C HIS A 246 -7.07 15.59 4.94
N ARG A 247 -8.25 15.96 4.43
CA ARG A 247 -9.53 15.45 4.95
C ARG A 247 -9.64 13.94 4.78
N ALA A 248 -9.19 13.38 3.65
CA ALA A 248 -9.17 11.93 3.45
C ALA A 248 -8.30 11.21 4.48
N ASP A 249 -7.14 11.78 4.84
CA ASP A 249 -6.27 11.21 5.87
C ASP A 249 -6.91 11.28 7.28
N LEU A 250 -7.51 12.40 7.66
CA LEU A 250 -8.29 12.49 8.91
C LEU A 250 -9.42 11.45 8.97
N LEU A 251 -10.14 11.24 7.87
CA LEU A 251 -11.16 10.20 7.76
C LEU A 251 -10.56 8.80 7.95
N ARG A 252 -9.41 8.52 7.33
CA ARG A 252 -8.67 7.26 7.51
C ARG A 252 -8.28 7.05 8.97
N GLN A 253 -7.69 8.04 9.63
CA GLN A 253 -7.32 7.97 11.05
C GLN A 253 -8.53 7.68 11.93
N SER A 254 -9.66 8.37 11.70
CA SER A 254 -10.89 8.13 12.46
C SER A 254 -11.46 6.72 12.27
N ALA A 255 -11.35 6.17 11.06
CA ALA A 255 -11.79 4.81 10.76
C ALA A 255 -10.93 3.75 11.48
N VAL A 256 -9.61 3.95 11.54
CA VAL A 256 -8.69 3.07 12.28
C VAL A 256 -9.06 3.03 13.76
N ILE A 257 -9.25 4.20 14.38
CA ILE A 257 -9.67 4.28 15.80
C ILE A 257 -11.04 3.60 16.01
N GLY A 258 -11.96 3.77 15.06
CA GLY A 258 -13.27 3.13 15.09
C GLY A 258 -13.23 1.60 15.05
N LEU A 259 -12.26 1.02 14.32
CA LEU A 259 -12.01 -0.42 14.28
C LEU A 259 -11.40 -0.91 15.60
N ASP A 260 -10.41 -0.20 16.14
CA ASP A 260 -9.83 -0.53 17.46
C ASP A 260 -10.91 -0.58 18.55
N PHE A 261 -11.91 0.32 18.50
CA PHE A 261 -13.01 0.33 19.45
C PHE A 261 -13.94 -0.89 19.31
N ALA A 262 -14.13 -1.38 18.07
CA ALA A 262 -14.89 -2.59 17.80
C ALA A 262 -14.24 -3.81 18.47
N GLU A 263 -12.91 -3.87 18.47
CA GLU A 263 -12.12 -4.95 19.07
C GLU A 263 -11.90 -4.77 20.59
N GLY A 264 -12.52 -3.76 21.19
CA GLY A 264 -12.37 -3.45 22.62
C GLY A 264 -11.05 -2.76 22.99
N LYS A 265 -10.23 -2.35 22.02
CA LYS A 265 -8.94 -1.66 22.20
C LYS A 265 -9.11 -0.15 22.40
N ARG A 266 -9.97 0.24 23.33
CA ARG A 266 -10.32 1.65 23.57
C ARG A 266 -9.59 2.24 24.78
N THR A 267 -8.98 3.41 24.59
CA THR A 267 -8.33 4.21 25.64
C THR A 267 -8.93 5.61 25.69
N LEU A 268 -8.81 6.27 26.84
CA LEU A 268 -9.26 7.66 26.97
C LEU A 268 -8.58 8.58 25.93
N GLU A 269 -7.28 8.38 25.70
CA GLU A 269 -6.49 9.11 24.71
C GLU A 269 -7.03 8.92 23.28
N SER A 270 -7.33 7.68 22.90
CA SER A 270 -7.91 7.39 21.58
C SER A 270 -9.29 8.00 21.37
N ILE A 271 -10.12 8.11 22.43
CA ILE A 271 -11.44 8.75 22.35
C ILE A 271 -11.30 10.27 22.18
N GLU A 272 -10.40 10.91 22.93
CA GLU A 272 -10.14 12.36 22.82
C GLU A 272 -9.50 12.73 21.47
N SER A 273 -8.60 11.87 20.97
CA SER A 273 -8.01 11.99 19.63
C SER A 273 -9.10 11.92 18.55
N LEU A 274 -9.99 10.91 18.61
CA LEU A 274 -11.12 10.80 17.68
C LEU A 274 -12.05 12.01 17.75
N ALA A 275 -12.36 12.52 18.94
CA ALA A 275 -13.19 13.70 19.09
C ALA A 275 -12.54 14.94 18.43
N THR A 276 -11.23 15.12 18.59
CA THR A 276 -10.47 16.22 17.97
C THR A 276 -10.48 16.12 16.45
N ILE A 277 -10.25 14.93 15.90
CA ILE A 277 -10.33 14.66 14.45
C ILE A 277 -11.74 14.99 13.91
N LEU A 278 -12.79 14.59 14.64
CA LEU A 278 -14.16 14.86 14.23
C LEU A 278 -14.50 16.36 14.23
N GLU A 279 -13.93 17.15 15.14
CA GLU A 279 -14.07 18.61 15.11
C GLU A 279 -13.42 19.23 13.88
N GLU A 280 -12.20 18.81 13.55
CA GLU A 280 -11.49 19.27 12.36
C GLU A 280 -12.21 18.87 11.07
N LEU A 281 -12.84 17.70 11.05
CA LEU A 281 -13.72 17.25 9.97
C LEU A 281 -15.06 18.02 9.92
N GLY A 282 -15.36 18.88 10.89
CA GLY A 282 -16.58 19.68 10.96
C GLY A 282 -17.81 18.89 11.41
N ARG A 283 -17.60 17.87 12.28
CA ARG A 283 -18.61 16.98 12.86
C ARG A 283 -18.76 17.19 14.38
N PRO A 284 -19.05 18.41 14.86
CA PRO A 284 -18.93 18.74 16.28
C PRO A 284 -19.95 18.02 17.17
N PHE A 285 -21.14 17.67 16.66
CA PHE A 285 -22.13 16.91 17.44
C PHE A 285 -21.66 15.50 17.78
N GLU A 286 -20.87 14.88 16.90
CA GLU A 286 -20.32 13.54 17.11
C GLU A 286 -19.12 13.61 18.05
N ALA A 287 -18.26 14.62 17.89
CA ALA A 287 -17.17 14.91 18.83
C ALA A 287 -17.69 15.11 20.27
N LEU A 288 -18.76 15.88 20.45
CA LEU A 288 -19.42 16.03 21.75
C LEU A 288 -20.00 14.72 22.28
N GLY A 289 -20.48 13.84 21.40
CA GLY A 289 -20.91 12.50 21.76
C GLY A 289 -19.76 11.68 22.34
N TRP A 290 -18.62 11.63 21.63
CA TRP A 290 -17.42 10.92 22.09
C TRP A 290 -16.83 11.50 23.38
N ARG A 291 -16.81 12.81 23.55
CA ARG A 291 -16.41 13.44 24.83
C ARG A 291 -17.36 13.08 25.98
N ALA A 292 -18.66 12.97 25.72
CA ALA A 292 -19.60 12.49 26.74
C ALA A 292 -19.33 11.03 27.12
N ILE A 293 -18.99 10.17 26.15
CA ILE A 293 -18.53 8.79 26.41
C ILE A 293 -17.23 8.81 27.23
N ALA A 294 -16.25 9.65 26.90
CA ALA A 294 -14.98 9.78 27.63
C ALA A 294 -15.18 10.12 29.12
N VAL A 295 -16.15 10.99 29.46
CA VAL A 295 -16.50 11.28 30.86
C VAL A 295 -17.00 10.01 31.58
N GLY A 296 -17.75 9.15 30.89
CA GLY A 296 -18.19 7.85 31.41
C GLY A 296 -17.03 6.90 31.74
N TYR A 297 -15.95 6.93 30.95
CA TYR A 297 -14.73 6.14 31.23
C TYR A 297 -13.94 6.64 32.44
N GLN A 298 -14.16 7.88 32.87
CA GLN A 298 -13.49 8.49 34.02
C GLN A 298 -14.26 8.34 35.33
N GLN A 299 -15.29 7.48 35.39
CA GLN A 299 -16.16 7.34 36.57
C GLN A 299 -15.41 6.97 37.87
N ASP A 300 -14.33 6.19 37.78
CA ASP A 300 -13.50 5.84 38.93
C ASP A 300 -12.53 6.96 39.37
N ALA A 301 -12.28 7.93 38.50
CA ALA A 301 -11.34 9.03 38.71
C ALA A 301 -12.02 10.37 39.06
N LEU A 302 -13.31 10.51 38.77
CA LEU A 302 -14.10 11.73 38.99
C LEU A 302 -15.20 11.50 40.02
N SER A 303 -15.45 12.50 40.86
CA SER A 303 -16.64 12.51 41.73
C SER A 303 -17.93 12.72 40.93
N GLU A 304 -19.08 12.29 41.47
CA GLU A 304 -20.41 12.52 40.86
C GLU A 304 -20.67 14.00 40.52
N SER A 305 -20.18 14.92 41.37
CA SER A 305 -20.29 16.37 41.12
C SER A 305 -19.50 16.81 39.88
N GLN A 306 -18.27 16.30 39.72
CA GLN A 306 -17.41 16.63 38.58
C GLN A 306 -17.94 16.03 37.27
N ILE A 307 -18.53 14.83 37.33
CA ILE A 307 -19.22 14.22 36.19
C ILE A 307 -20.42 15.09 35.79
N GLY A 308 -21.23 15.51 36.76
CA GLY A 308 -22.38 16.39 36.53
C GLY A 308 -22.00 17.74 35.92
N GLU A 309 -20.90 18.34 36.38
CA GLU A 309 -20.34 19.58 35.82
C GLU A 309 -19.90 19.39 34.37
N LYS A 310 -19.03 18.41 34.07
CA LYS A 310 -18.54 18.15 32.71
C LYS A 310 -19.68 17.87 31.72
N ILE A 311 -20.65 17.04 32.10
CA ILE A 311 -21.83 16.76 31.25
C ILE A 311 -22.67 18.03 31.02
N SER A 312 -22.81 18.89 32.03
CA SER A 312 -23.52 20.16 31.90
C SER A 312 -22.80 21.13 30.96
N GLU A 313 -21.47 21.15 30.96
CA GLU A 313 -20.66 21.93 30.01
C GLU A 313 -20.84 21.46 28.58
N LEU A 314 -20.74 20.15 28.32
CA LEU A 314 -20.99 19.56 27.00
C LEU A 314 -22.42 19.82 26.51
N ASN A 315 -23.41 19.81 27.41
CA ASN A 315 -24.79 20.15 27.08
C ASN A 315 -24.95 21.63 26.69
N ARG A 316 -24.24 22.55 27.37
CA ARG A 316 -24.24 23.97 27.04
C ARG A 316 -23.63 24.21 25.66
N GLU A 317 -22.48 23.61 25.39
CA GLU A 317 -21.81 23.69 24.08
C GLU A 317 -22.70 23.12 22.97
N ARG A 318 -23.41 22.00 23.22
CA ARG A 318 -24.38 21.46 22.26
C ARG A 318 -25.51 22.44 21.94
N LEU A 319 -26.06 23.12 22.96
CA LEU A 319 -27.13 24.10 22.76
C LEU A 319 -26.61 25.33 21.99
N GLU A 320 -25.38 25.74 22.22
CA GLU A 320 -24.72 26.82 21.48
C GLU A 320 -24.55 26.45 19.99
N LEU A 321 -24.09 25.23 19.69
CA LEU A 321 -23.99 24.72 18.31
C LEU A 321 -25.36 24.63 17.62
N ILE A 322 -26.41 24.19 18.33
CA ILE A 322 -27.78 24.16 17.80
C ILE A 322 -28.25 25.58 17.48
N ALA A 323 -27.96 26.54 18.35
CA ALA A 323 -28.37 27.94 18.18
C ALA A 323 -27.59 28.64 17.05
N SER A 324 -26.31 28.34 16.88
CA SER A 324 -25.45 28.91 15.84
C SER A 324 -25.66 28.24 14.47
N GLY A 325 -26.20 27.02 14.45
CA GLY A 325 -26.31 26.21 13.23
C GLY A 325 -24.93 25.80 12.67
N GLN A 326 -23.88 25.83 13.49
CA GLN A 326 -22.53 25.47 13.08
C GLN A 326 -22.42 23.97 12.81
N THR A 327 -22.57 23.61 11.54
CA THR A 327 -22.04 22.39 10.94
C THR A 327 -21.10 22.79 9.80
N ALA A 328 -20.28 21.85 9.31
CA ALA A 328 -19.48 22.10 8.11
C ALA A 328 -20.37 22.67 6.99
N SER A 329 -20.00 23.83 6.44
CA SER A 329 -20.67 24.39 5.29
C SER A 329 -20.31 23.59 4.03
N GLU A 330 -21.09 23.74 2.96
CA GLU A 330 -20.75 23.19 1.65
C GLU A 330 -19.32 23.58 1.23
N GLU A 331 -18.94 24.85 1.45
CA GLU A 331 -17.60 25.36 1.16
C GLU A 331 -16.51 24.68 1.99
N THR A 332 -16.76 24.40 3.28
CA THR A 332 -15.82 23.63 4.12
C THR A 332 -15.70 22.18 3.64
N LEU A 333 -16.81 21.53 3.31
CA LEU A 333 -16.81 20.13 2.86
C LEU A 333 -16.10 19.95 1.52
N LEU A 334 -16.17 20.96 0.65
CA LEU A 334 -15.64 20.94 -0.72
C LEU A 334 -14.36 21.77 -0.89
N CYS A 335 -13.63 22.01 0.21
CA CYS A 335 -12.28 22.60 0.19
C CYS A 335 -12.24 24.01 -0.42
N GLY A 336 -13.15 24.89 0.03
CA GLY A 336 -13.21 26.29 -0.39
C GLY A 336 -13.94 26.54 -1.72
N ILE A 337 -14.71 25.58 -2.22
CA ILE A 337 -15.56 25.73 -3.42
C ILE A 337 -16.99 25.26 -3.14
N THR A 338 -17.98 25.79 -3.84
CA THR A 338 -19.37 25.28 -3.85
C THR A 338 -19.70 24.56 -5.16
N THR A 339 -20.65 23.63 -5.15
CA THR A 339 -21.20 22.99 -6.36
C THR A 339 -21.74 24.00 -7.37
N VAL A 340 -22.28 25.14 -6.90
CA VAL A 340 -22.71 26.24 -7.77
C VAL A 340 -21.52 26.82 -8.54
N GLN A 341 -20.40 27.09 -7.87
CA GLN A 341 -19.19 27.58 -8.53
C GLN A 341 -18.61 26.52 -9.48
N LEU A 342 -18.56 25.25 -9.08
CA LEU A 342 -18.11 24.15 -9.95
C LEU A 342 -18.96 24.03 -11.21
N ARG A 343 -20.30 24.05 -11.09
CA ARG A 343 -21.22 23.96 -12.23
C ARG A 343 -21.17 25.21 -13.12
N GLN A 344 -20.94 26.38 -12.55
CA GLN A 344 -20.74 27.61 -13.33
C GLN A 344 -19.42 27.57 -14.11
N GLN A 345 -18.36 27.02 -13.52
CA GLN A 345 -17.04 26.96 -14.12
C GLN A 345 -16.92 25.83 -15.16
N PHE A 346 -17.55 24.68 -14.89
CA PHE A 346 -17.32 23.43 -15.63
C PHE A 346 -18.54 22.89 -16.37
N GLY A 347 -19.75 23.38 -16.06
CA GLY A 347 -21.01 22.88 -16.63
C GLY A 347 -21.59 21.69 -15.88
N GLN A 348 -22.63 21.06 -16.44
CA GLN A 348 -23.15 19.79 -15.93
C GLN A 348 -22.32 18.62 -16.49
N PRO A 349 -22.13 17.52 -15.72
CA PRO A 349 -21.40 16.36 -16.20
C PRO A 349 -22.02 15.81 -17.49
N GLU A 350 -21.23 15.69 -18.56
CA GLU A 350 -21.74 15.19 -19.84
C GLU A 350 -22.13 13.70 -19.77
N VAL A 351 -23.14 13.32 -20.56
CA VAL A 351 -23.50 11.91 -20.80
C VAL A 351 -22.42 11.30 -21.71
N ILE A 352 -21.86 10.15 -21.32
CA ILE A 352 -20.81 9.43 -22.07
C ILE A 352 -21.31 9.14 -23.49
N LYS A 353 -20.76 9.85 -24.49
CA LYS A 353 -21.13 9.70 -25.91
C LYS A 353 -20.13 8.88 -26.72
N GLN A 354 -18.86 8.85 -26.34
CA GLN A 354 -17.78 8.08 -26.99
C GLN A 354 -16.74 7.60 -25.95
N GLU A 355 -16.07 6.50 -26.26
CA GLU A 355 -14.92 5.99 -25.50
C GLU A 355 -13.76 7.00 -25.58
N SER A 356 -13.21 7.39 -24.43
CA SER A 356 -11.97 8.16 -24.34
C SER A 356 -10.78 7.26 -24.03
N GLU A 357 -9.58 7.70 -24.41
CA GLU A 357 -8.32 7.00 -24.12
C GLU A 357 -8.12 6.92 -22.59
N LEU A 358 -8.04 5.70 -22.07
CA LEU A 358 -7.83 5.45 -20.64
C LEU A 358 -6.47 5.99 -20.19
N GLU A 359 -6.37 6.33 -18.90
CA GLU A 359 -5.11 6.74 -18.31
C GLU A 359 -4.09 5.59 -18.22
N VAL A 360 -4.58 4.38 -17.95
CA VAL A 360 -3.80 3.13 -17.95
C VAL A 360 -4.34 2.20 -19.05
N PRO A 361 -3.49 1.70 -19.96
CA PRO A 361 -3.93 0.79 -21.02
C PRO A 361 -4.46 -0.54 -20.44
N PRO A 362 -5.29 -1.29 -21.20
CA PRO A 362 -5.60 -2.66 -20.83
C PRO A 362 -4.32 -3.52 -20.86
N PRO A 363 -4.27 -4.62 -20.09
CA PRO A 363 -3.14 -5.54 -20.14
C PRO A 363 -2.84 -5.98 -21.59
N PRO A 364 -1.57 -5.98 -22.02
CA PRO A 364 -1.22 -6.36 -23.38
C PRO A 364 -1.40 -7.87 -23.59
N THR A 365 -2.25 -8.24 -24.55
CA THR A 365 -2.51 -9.65 -24.94
C THR A 365 -1.20 -10.41 -25.13
N VAL A 366 -1.13 -11.63 -24.58
CA VAL A 366 0.03 -12.52 -24.75
C VAL A 366 -0.12 -13.30 -26.05
N VAL A 367 0.89 -13.22 -26.92
CA VAL A 367 0.91 -13.98 -28.19
C VAL A 367 1.63 -15.33 -28.01
N ARG A 368 2.61 -15.40 -27.10
CA ARG A 368 3.39 -16.61 -26.75
C ARG A 368 3.81 -16.53 -25.27
N SER A 369 3.84 -17.68 -24.60
CA SER A 369 4.39 -17.86 -23.26
C SER A 369 5.01 -19.26 -23.21
N TYR A 370 6.19 -19.40 -22.61
CA TYR A 370 6.90 -20.68 -22.50
C TYR A 370 6.82 -21.23 -21.07
N PRO A 371 6.72 -22.54 -20.82
CA PRO A 371 6.65 -23.06 -19.45
C PRO A 371 7.92 -22.70 -18.65
N ALA A 372 7.75 -22.08 -17.48
CA ALA A 372 8.86 -21.73 -16.61
C ALA A 372 9.48 -22.99 -16.02
N LYS A 373 10.81 -23.06 -15.98
CA LYS A 373 11.54 -24.19 -15.42
C LYS A 373 12.65 -23.70 -14.50
N PHE A 374 12.67 -24.20 -13.27
CA PHE A 374 13.61 -23.77 -12.24
C PHE A 374 14.12 -24.95 -11.42
N ALA A 375 15.29 -24.81 -10.81
CA ALA A 375 15.79 -25.79 -9.84
C ALA A 375 16.57 -25.12 -8.72
N ASN A 376 16.31 -25.50 -7.47
CA ASN A 376 17.17 -25.11 -6.36
C ASN A 376 18.49 -25.92 -6.36
N ILE A 377 19.59 -25.25 -6.68
CA ILE A 377 20.91 -25.86 -6.84
C ILE A 377 21.90 -25.50 -5.72
N ALA A 378 21.50 -24.72 -4.70
CA ALA A 378 22.39 -24.18 -3.67
C ALA A 378 23.37 -25.23 -3.09
N ASP A 379 22.86 -26.38 -2.65
CA ASP A 379 23.66 -27.47 -2.10
C ASP A 379 24.62 -28.10 -3.11
N GLN A 380 24.24 -28.14 -4.40
CA GLN A 380 25.01 -28.72 -5.49
C GLN A 380 26.25 -27.88 -5.79
N VAL A 381 26.09 -26.55 -5.74
CA VAL A 381 27.15 -25.58 -5.99
C VAL A 381 27.88 -25.16 -4.70
N GLY A 382 27.56 -25.73 -3.55
CA GLY A 382 28.28 -25.47 -2.29
C GLY A 382 27.88 -24.19 -1.56
N LEU A 383 26.77 -23.54 -1.95
CA LEU A 383 26.19 -22.41 -1.23
C LEU A 383 25.39 -22.93 -0.02
N ARG A 384 26.01 -23.00 1.15
CA ARG A 384 25.43 -23.64 2.36
C ARG A 384 25.25 -22.65 3.50
N HIS A 385 24.08 -22.03 3.54
CA HIS A 385 23.74 -21.05 4.56
C HIS A 385 22.32 -21.27 5.07
N GLN A 386 22.11 -20.98 6.35
CA GLN A 386 20.79 -20.90 6.97
C GLN A 386 20.81 -19.73 7.95
N TYR A 387 19.79 -18.88 7.86
CA TYR A 387 19.62 -17.78 8.80
C TYR A 387 19.14 -18.31 10.15
N ASP A 388 19.87 -18.00 11.21
CA ASP A 388 19.63 -18.48 12.57
C ASP A 388 19.30 -17.29 13.49
N VAL A 389 18.06 -17.23 13.96
CA VAL A 389 17.56 -16.12 14.79
C VAL A 389 17.66 -16.32 16.31
N THR A 390 18.14 -17.49 16.80
CA THR A 390 18.75 -17.78 18.14
C THR A 390 18.65 -19.27 18.56
N ASN A 391 19.32 -19.65 19.67
CA ASN A 391 19.23 -20.93 20.41
C ASN A 391 17.85 -21.20 21.12
N ALA A 392 16.79 -20.46 20.80
CA ALA A 392 15.53 -20.57 21.52
C ALA A 392 14.79 -21.86 21.17
N SER A 393 14.60 -22.73 22.15
CA SER A 393 13.86 -23.99 22.02
C SER A 393 12.33 -23.84 22.07
N ASP A 394 11.82 -22.60 22.17
CA ASP A 394 10.39 -22.27 22.33
C ASP A 394 9.97 -21.12 21.38
N PRO A 395 9.13 -21.39 20.37
CA PRO A 395 8.61 -20.39 19.43
C PRO A 395 7.81 -19.25 20.07
N SER A 396 7.30 -19.41 21.29
CA SER A 396 6.48 -18.39 21.97
C SER A 396 7.28 -17.22 22.58
N GLN A 397 8.61 -17.26 22.48
CA GLN A 397 9.53 -16.23 23.01
C GLN A 397 10.28 -15.45 21.91
N VAL A 398 9.85 -15.58 20.65
CA VAL A 398 10.47 -14.93 19.50
C VAL A 398 9.97 -13.48 19.40
N GLY A 399 10.87 -12.51 19.42
CA GLY A 399 10.54 -11.08 19.23
C GLY A 399 10.32 -10.74 17.76
N VAL A 400 9.62 -9.64 17.47
CA VAL A 400 9.29 -9.23 16.08
C VAL A 400 10.55 -9.09 15.21
N SER A 401 11.68 -8.66 15.77
CA SER A 401 12.98 -8.57 15.08
C SER A 401 13.58 -9.89 14.63
N GLN A 402 13.18 -11.00 15.22
CA GLN A 402 13.57 -12.35 14.83
C GLN A 402 12.63 -12.93 13.75
N GLU A 403 11.47 -12.30 13.52
CA GLU A 403 10.46 -12.76 12.57
C GLU A 403 10.56 -12.05 11.22
N ILE A 404 11.29 -10.93 11.09
CA ILE A 404 11.33 -10.13 9.85
C ILE A 404 12.77 -9.79 9.36
N GLY A 405 13.73 -10.72 9.51
CA GLY A 405 15.12 -10.53 9.04
C GLY A 405 15.56 -11.46 7.90
N GLY A 406 16.87 -11.62 7.74
CA GLY A 406 17.47 -12.63 6.86
C GLY A 406 17.84 -12.13 5.46
N GLY A 407 18.29 -10.89 5.31
CA GLY A 407 18.69 -10.33 4.02
C GLY A 407 19.93 -10.97 3.37
N ALA A 408 20.17 -10.59 2.12
CA ALA A 408 21.24 -11.10 1.28
C ALA A 408 21.61 -10.06 0.21
N GLY A 409 22.85 -10.08 -0.27
CA GLY A 409 23.22 -9.25 -1.42
C GLY A 409 24.12 -9.95 -2.40
N VAL A 410 24.05 -9.44 -3.63
CA VAL A 410 24.84 -9.91 -4.76
C VAL A 410 25.76 -8.78 -5.21
N LEU A 411 27.05 -9.06 -5.30
CA LEU A 411 28.09 -8.12 -5.70
C LEU A 411 29.24 -8.87 -6.35
N ASP A 412 29.99 -8.23 -7.24
CA ASP A 412 31.26 -8.75 -7.77
C ASP A 412 32.40 -8.09 -6.96
N TYR A 413 32.77 -8.70 -5.83
CA TYR A 413 33.61 -8.01 -4.84
C TYR A 413 35.06 -7.88 -5.29
N ASP A 414 35.52 -8.72 -6.21
CA ASP A 414 36.89 -8.71 -6.73
C ASP A 414 37.00 -8.39 -8.23
N LEU A 415 35.89 -7.98 -8.85
CA LEU A 415 35.79 -7.54 -10.24
C LEU A 415 36.21 -8.63 -11.24
N ASP A 416 35.92 -9.90 -10.92
CA ASP A 416 36.17 -11.04 -11.83
C ASP A 416 35.03 -11.29 -12.83
N GLY A 417 34.00 -10.45 -12.79
CA GLY A 417 32.87 -10.44 -13.68
C GLY A 417 31.81 -11.47 -13.32
N ARG A 418 31.84 -12.05 -12.11
CA ARG A 418 30.88 -13.04 -11.62
C ARG A 418 30.18 -12.51 -10.37
N PRO A 419 28.88 -12.83 -10.19
CA PRO A 419 28.17 -12.45 -8.98
C PRO A 419 28.61 -13.32 -7.81
N ASP A 420 29.16 -12.70 -6.78
CA ASP A 420 29.38 -13.26 -5.45
C ASP A 420 28.18 -12.96 -4.53
N VAL A 421 28.07 -13.70 -3.44
CA VAL A 421 26.90 -13.62 -2.56
C VAL A 421 27.32 -13.37 -1.11
N TYR A 422 26.71 -12.35 -0.50
CA TYR A 422 26.84 -12.06 0.93
C TYR A 422 25.53 -12.37 1.66
N LEU A 423 25.59 -13.21 2.69
CA LEU A 423 24.42 -13.71 3.41
C LEU A 423 24.47 -13.28 4.88
N VAL A 424 23.40 -12.63 5.33
CA VAL A 424 23.30 -12.06 6.67
C VAL A 424 22.93 -13.13 7.70
N GLN A 425 23.35 -12.96 8.95
CA GLN A 425 23.14 -13.84 10.09
C GLN A 425 22.64 -13.05 11.32
N ALA A 426 21.89 -13.69 12.22
CA ALA A 426 21.26 -13.04 13.38
C ALA A 426 21.36 -13.81 14.70
N ASN A 427 22.35 -14.69 14.84
CA ASN A 427 22.51 -15.50 16.04
C ASN A 427 23.29 -14.81 17.18
N ALA A 428 23.32 -13.47 17.15
CA ALA A 428 23.92 -12.63 18.19
C ALA A 428 22.88 -12.20 19.22
N THR A 429 23.34 -11.73 20.37
CA THR A 429 22.53 -10.85 21.21
C THR A 429 22.37 -9.52 20.47
N PRO A 430 21.17 -8.95 20.37
CA PRO A 430 20.96 -7.60 19.84
C PRO A 430 21.94 -6.57 20.41
N GLU A 431 22.35 -5.62 19.59
CA GLU A 431 23.39 -4.61 19.85
C GLU A 431 24.81 -5.12 20.12
N LYS A 432 24.97 -6.43 20.31
CA LYS A 432 26.27 -7.06 20.54
C LYS A 432 26.79 -7.69 19.26
N GLN A 433 28.07 -8.00 19.32
CA GLN A 433 28.83 -8.64 18.25
C GLN A 433 29.33 -10.00 18.76
N ASP A 434 28.43 -10.77 19.37
CA ASP A 434 28.69 -12.06 20.03
C ASP A 434 28.05 -13.25 19.30
N GLY A 435 27.61 -13.06 18.05
CA GLY A 435 27.11 -14.11 17.18
C GLY A 435 28.15 -15.23 17.00
N GLN A 436 27.72 -16.48 17.23
CA GLN A 436 28.59 -17.64 17.08
C GLN A 436 28.93 -17.91 15.61
N LYS A 437 28.00 -17.59 14.71
CA LYS A 437 28.18 -17.69 13.26
C LYS A 437 28.22 -16.27 12.72
N PRO A 438 29.24 -15.90 11.92
CA PRO A 438 29.22 -14.62 11.25
C PRO A 438 28.23 -14.66 10.07
N ASN A 439 27.96 -13.48 9.51
CA ASN A 439 27.54 -13.36 8.11
C ASN A 439 28.55 -14.08 7.20
N ALA A 440 28.13 -14.49 6.01
CA ALA A 440 28.95 -15.29 5.11
C ALA A 440 29.13 -14.65 3.73
N LEU A 441 30.38 -14.48 3.29
CA LEU A 441 30.72 -14.10 1.92
C LEU A 441 31.13 -15.33 1.11
N TYR A 442 30.39 -15.59 0.03
CA TYR A 442 30.62 -16.69 -0.89
C TYR A 442 31.12 -16.18 -2.23
N ARG A 443 32.35 -16.55 -2.59
CA ARG A 443 32.90 -16.27 -3.92
C ARG A 443 32.45 -17.29 -4.95
N ASN A 444 31.97 -16.83 -6.08
CA ASN A 444 31.60 -17.63 -7.24
C ASN A 444 32.83 -18.01 -8.08
N GLN A 445 33.05 -19.30 -8.30
CA GLN A 445 34.14 -19.83 -9.12
C GLN A 445 33.62 -20.57 -10.36
N MET A 446 32.55 -20.07 -10.96
CA MET A 446 31.81 -20.61 -12.12
C MET A 446 31.01 -21.88 -11.83
N ASP A 447 31.63 -22.90 -11.24
CA ASP A 447 31.00 -24.21 -11.01
C ASP A 447 30.53 -24.39 -9.56
N ARG A 448 31.00 -23.54 -8.65
CA ARG A 448 30.68 -23.59 -7.23
C ARG A 448 30.92 -22.25 -6.52
N PHE A 449 30.33 -22.13 -5.35
CA PHE A 449 30.58 -21.10 -4.36
C PHE A 449 31.55 -21.60 -3.28
N ASN A 450 32.49 -20.73 -2.88
CA ASN A 450 33.35 -20.97 -1.74
C ASN A 450 33.14 -19.91 -0.67
N ASP A 451 32.95 -20.34 0.56
CA ASP A 451 32.99 -19.45 1.71
C ASP A 451 34.41 -18.88 1.87
N ILE A 452 34.54 -17.56 1.74
CA ILE A 452 35.79 -16.80 1.89
C ILE A 452 35.72 -15.79 3.04
N THR A 453 34.68 -15.87 3.86
CA THR A 453 34.34 -14.89 4.91
C THR A 453 35.54 -14.45 5.75
N ASP A 454 36.25 -15.42 6.35
CA ASP A 454 37.37 -15.15 7.25
C ASP A 454 38.57 -14.54 6.51
N ILE A 455 38.82 -14.96 5.27
CA ILE A 455 39.98 -14.51 4.48
C ILE A 455 39.73 -13.10 3.93
N ALA A 456 38.48 -12.80 3.58
CA ALA A 456 38.05 -11.49 3.11
C ALA A 456 37.86 -10.48 4.25
N GLY A 457 37.83 -10.91 5.52
CA GLY A 457 37.54 -10.01 6.66
C GLY A 457 36.11 -9.49 6.67
N ALA A 458 35.16 -10.31 6.17
CA ALA A 458 33.75 -9.96 6.01
C ALA A 458 32.85 -10.53 7.12
N ASP A 459 33.45 -10.91 8.26
CA ASP A 459 32.84 -11.69 9.34
C ASP A 459 32.04 -10.84 10.36
N ASP A 460 31.00 -10.13 9.92
CA ASP A 460 30.11 -9.46 10.87
C ASP A 460 29.40 -10.49 11.78
N ARG A 461 29.35 -10.23 13.09
CA ARG A 461 28.76 -11.12 14.10
C ARG A 461 27.66 -10.43 14.88
N GLY A 462 27.04 -9.42 14.26
CA GLY A 462 25.90 -8.69 14.81
C GLY A 462 24.59 -9.46 14.66
N PHE A 463 23.51 -8.83 15.12
CA PHE A 463 22.16 -9.29 14.83
C PHE A 463 21.73 -8.70 13.49
N GLY A 464 22.06 -9.36 12.39
CA GLY A 464 21.87 -8.84 11.05
C GLY A 464 20.44 -8.97 10.52
N GLN A 465 19.97 -7.94 9.82
CA GLN A 465 18.64 -7.83 9.25
C GLN A 465 18.68 -7.84 7.72
N GLY A 466 19.44 -6.93 7.14
CA GLY A 466 19.56 -6.71 5.71
C GLY A 466 20.94 -6.21 5.31
N MET A 467 21.20 -6.10 4.01
CA MET A 467 22.47 -5.56 3.53
C MET A 467 22.30 -4.85 2.18
N SER A 468 23.23 -3.95 1.85
CA SER A 468 23.36 -3.34 0.53
C SER A 468 24.84 -3.24 0.14
N ALA A 469 25.11 -3.06 -1.16
CA ALA A 469 26.45 -2.84 -1.69
C ALA A 469 26.45 -1.72 -2.74
N GLY A 470 27.60 -1.04 -2.88
CA GLY A 470 27.83 0.08 -3.81
C GLY A 470 29.19 0.72 -3.55
N ASP A 471 29.73 1.48 -4.51
CA ASP A 471 31.06 2.08 -4.41
C ASP A 471 31.02 3.41 -3.63
N ILE A 472 31.05 3.35 -2.30
CA ILE A 472 30.84 4.52 -1.43
C ILE A 472 32.01 5.50 -1.53
N ASN A 473 33.24 5.01 -1.62
CA ASN A 473 34.43 5.87 -1.65
C ASN A 473 34.86 6.28 -3.08
N GLN A 474 34.16 5.79 -4.11
CA GLN A 474 34.40 6.03 -5.53
C GLN A 474 35.77 5.54 -6.04
N ASP A 475 36.32 4.47 -5.47
CA ASP A 475 37.61 3.89 -5.84
C ASP A 475 37.53 2.83 -6.95
N GLY A 476 36.32 2.37 -7.27
CA GLY A 476 36.02 1.38 -8.29
C GLY A 476 35.71 -0.01 -7.76
N PHE A 477 35.78 -0.25 -6.44
CA PHE A 477 35.44 -1.52 -5.81
C PHE A 477 34.15 -1.38 -4.99
N PRO A 478 33.23 -2.36 -5.05
CA PRO A 478 31.99 -2.27 -4.30
C PRO A 478 32.24 -2.46 -2.80
N ASP A 479 31.74 -1.52 -2.00
CA ASP A 479 31.70 -1.55 -0.55
C ASP A 479 30.40 -2.24 -0.06
N MET A 480 30.34 -2.64 1.21
CA MET A 480 29.14 -3.25 1.80
C MET A 480 28.64 -2.52 3.05
N LEU A 481 27.31 -2.47 3.20
CA LEU A 481 26.61 -2.04 4.41
C LEU A 481 25.78 -3.18 4.96
N VAL A 482 25.91 -3.43 6.26
CA VAL A 482 25.13 -4.45 6.98
C VAL A 482 24.24 -3.76 8.00
N ALA A 483 22.93 -3.97 7.85
CA ALA A 483 21.91 -3.54 8.79
C ALA A 483 21.87 -4.53 9.95
N ASN A 484 22.02 -4.00 11.16
CA ASN A 484 21.98 -4.74 12.40
C ASN A 484 20.90 -4.15 13.32
N LEU A 485 20.32 -4.99 14.18
CA LEU A 485 19.63 -4.50 15.35
C LEU A 485 20.69 -3.94 16.33
N GLY A 486 20.81 -2.61 16.36
CA GLY A 486 21.87 -1.90 17.09
C GLY A 486 22.90 -1.26 16.14
N SER A 487 24.18 -1.63 16.26
CA SER A 487 25.24 -0.98 15.48
C SER A 487 25.35 -1.56 14.07
N ASN A 488 24.89 -0.79 13.08
CA ASN A 488 25.16 -1.03 11.66
C ASN A 488 26.67 -1.04 11.36
N ARG A 489 27.07 -1.76 10.31
CA ARG A 489 28.48 -1.90 9.91
C ARG A 489 28.71 -1.50 8.46
N LEU A 490 29.81 -0.78 8.24
CA LEU A 490 30.33 -0.40 6.93
C LEU A 490 31.63 -1.15 6.67
N PHE A 491 31.71 -1.83 5.53
CA PHE A 491 32.86 -2.56 5.02
C PHE A 491 33.38 -1.84 3.78
N ILE A 492 34.59 -1.29 3.87
CA ILE A 492 35.28 -0.70 2.73
C ILE A 492 36.12 -1.77 2.05
N ASN A 493 35.94 -1.95 0.74
CA ASN A 493 36.71 -2.89 -0.05
C ASN A 493 38.11 -2.33 -0.31
N ASN A 494 39.16 -3.08 0.02
CA ASN A 494 40.54 -2.62 -0.14
C ASN A 494 41.07 -2.83 -1.58
N GLY A 495 40.28 -3.46 -2.47
CA GLY A 495 40.67 -3.80 -3.83
C GLY A 495 41.71 -4.93 -3.94
N ASP A 496 42.02 -5.60 -2.84
CA ASP A 496 42.93 -6.75 -2.76
C ASP A 496 42.22 -8.06 -2.39
N GLY A 497 40.89 -8.05 -2.43
CA GLY A 497 40.02 -9.15 -2.03
C GLY A 497 39.71 -9.20 -0.53
N THR A 498 40.05 -8.15 0.22
CA THR A 498 39.72 -8.01 1.64
C THR A 498 38.90 -6.75 1.92
N PHE A 499 38.17 -6.74 3.04
CA PHE A 499 37.41 -5.59 3.54
C PHE A 499 38.00 -5.07 4.84
N GLN A 500 37.92 -3.75 5.03
CA GLN A 500 38.09 -3.10 6.32
C GLN A 500 36.73 -2.68 6.88
N SER A 501 36.37 -3.18 8.06
CA SER A 501 35.08 -2.87 8.68
C SER A 501 35.16 -1.82 9.80
N ARG A 502 34.09 -1.03 9.93
CA ARG A 502 33.86 -0.11 11.05
C ARG A 502 32.37 0.02 11.36
N PRO A 503 31.99 0.40 12.59
CA PRO A 503 30.62 0.83 12.88
C PRO A 503 30.21 2.01 12.00
N LEU A 504 28.97 2.02 11.53
CA LEU A 504 28.37 3.20 10.94
C LEU A 504 28.09 4.21 12.07
N GLU A 505 28.74 5.38 12.03
CA GLU A 505 28.62 6.38 13.10
C GLU A 505 27.18 6.90 13.19
N SER A 506 26.56 6.78 14.36
CA SER A 506 25.19 7.22 14.62
C SER A 506 25.13 8.07 15.88
N ASP A 507 24.35 9.16 15.85
CA ASP A 507 24.08 10.00 17.03
C ASP A 507 22.96 9.43 17.91
N GLN A 508 22.22 8.43 17.41
CA GLN A 508 21.24 7.66 18.15
C GLN A 508 21.77 6.24 18.37
N THR A 509 21.86 5.85 19.64
CA THR A 509 22.09 4.45 20.01
C THR A 509 20.76 3.72 19.89
N ALA A 510 20.76 2.63 19.12
CA ALA A 510 19.69 1.65 19.02
C ALA A 510 18.50 2.01 18.11
N LEU A 511 18.70 1.83 16.80
CA LEU A 511 17.60 1.77 15.83
C LEU A 511 17.54 0.37 15.24
N TRP A 512 16.35 -0.06 14.89
CA TRP A 512 16.20 -1.23 14.04
C TRP A 512 16.18 -0.82 12.57
N THR A 513 17.32 -1.01 11.90
CA THR A 513 17.43 -0.85 10.45
C THR A 513 17.00 -2.11 9.72
N ALA A 514 16.05 -1.97 8.78
CA ALA A 514 15.53 -3.07 7.97
C ALA A 514 16.25 -3.20 6.62
N SER A 515 16.44 -2.06 5.93
CA SER A 515 17.04 -2.00 4.60
C SER A 515 17.97 -0.80 4.44
N PHE A 516 18.85 -0.90 3.45
CA PHE A 516 19.71 0.20 2.99
C PHE A 516 19.54 0.40 1.48
N ALA A 517 19.82 1.62 1.02
CA ALA A 517 20.12 1.91 -0.37
C ALA A 517 21.34 2.86 -0.44
N ILE A 518 22.08 2.80 -1.55
CA ILE A 518 23.26 3.64 -1.79
C ILE A 518 23.06 4.31 -3.15
N ALA A 519 22.89 5.64 -3.16
CA ALA A 519 22.63 6.42 -4.37
C ALA A 519 22.80 7.92 -4.15
N ASP A 520 23.08 8.69 -5.20
CA ASP A 520 23.10 10.16 -5.16
C ASP A 520 21.66 10.73 -5.03
N VAL A 521 21.29 11.15 -3.83
CA VAL A 521 19.99 11.82 -3.56
C VAL A 521 20.18 13.29 -3.21
N SER A 522 21.36 13.69 -2.75
CA SER A 522 21.73 15.09 -2.46
C SER A 522 21.91 15.93 -3.74
N GLY A 523 22.42 15.33 -4.81
CA GLY A 523 22.60 15.91 -6.14
C GLY A 523 23.99 16.42 -6.43
N ASP A 524 24.98 15.91 -5.71
CA ASP A 524 26.38 16.30 -5.84
C ASP A 524 27.25 15.27 -6.59
N ALA A 525 26.60 14.27 -7.19
CA ALA A 525 27.17 13.16 -7.94
C ALA A 525 28.02 12.19 -7.10
N LEU A 526 27.81 12.15 -5.78
CA LEU A 526 28.38 11.15 -4.89
C LEU A 526 27.27 10.28 -4.29
N PRO A 527 27.56 9.00 -3.99
CA PRO A 527 26.60 8.13 -3.35
C PRO A 527 26.36 8.54 -1.90
N ASP A 528 25.10 8.74 -1.56
CA ASP A 528 24.62 8.89 -0.19
C ASP A 528 24.10 7.55 0.34
N ILE A 529 24.07 7.39 1.66
CA ILE A 529 23.49 6.19 2.30
C ILE A 529 22.09 6.53 2.78
N ILE A 530 21.09 5.79 2.29
CA ILE A 530 19.71 5.83 2.75
C ILE A 530 19.48 4.66 3.70
N GLU A 531 19.15 4.95 4.94
CA GLU A 531 18.90 3.98 6.00
C GLU A 531 17.41 3.96 6.36
N ILE A 532 16.78 2.80 6.20
CA ILE A 532 15.35 2.60 6.48
C ILE A 532 15.18 1.95 7.84
N ASN A 533 14.47 2.63 8.73
CA ASN A 533 14.35 2.23 10.13
C ASN A 533 12.91 1.87 10.50
N TYR A 534 12.72 0.68 11.06
CA TYR A 534 11.40 0.15 11.39
C TYR A 534 10.92 0.59 12.78
N LEU A 535 11.75 0.41 13.82
CA LEU A 535 11.39 0.67 15.23
C LEU A 535 12.46 1.43 16.03
N ASP A 536 11.97 2.23 16.99
CA ASP A 536 12.74 2.69 18.14
C ASP A 536 12.80 1.57 19.20
N GLU A 537 13.99 1.33 19.74
CA GLU A 537 14.49 0.05 20.27
C GLU A 537 13.69 -0.56 21.43
N GLN A 538 13.06 0.25 22.30
CA GLN A 538 12.48 -0.25 23.55
C GLN A 538 11.44 -1.37 23.34
N LEU A 539 10.82 -1.43 22.16
CA LEU A 539 9.78 -2.39 21.81
C LEU A 539 10.21 -3.44 20.78
N ALA A 540 11.40 -3.33 20.16
CA ALA A 540 11.89 -4.29 19.15
C ALA A 540 12.08 -5.73 19.69
N TYR A 541 12.03 -5.88 21.01
CA TYR A 541 12.15 -7.12 21.77
C TYR A 541 10.81 -7.67 22.27
N SER A 542 9.70 -6.98 21.99
CA SER A 542 8.38 -7.42 22.45
C SER A 542 7.88 -8.57 21.57
N THR A 543 7.31 -9.59 22.20
CA THR A 543 6.56 -10.65 21.53
C THR A 543 5.16 -10.14 21.15
N ASN A 544 4.61 -10.53 20.00
CA ASN A 544 3.23 -10.22 19.57
C ASN A 544 2.89 -8.71 19.47
N LEU A 545 3.79 -7.92 18.90
CA LEU A 545 3.62 -6.48 18.76
C LEU A 545 3.13 -6.12 17.34
N ALA A 546 1.89 -5.64 17.23
CA ALA A 546 1.35 -5.14 15.97
C ALA A 546 1.92 -3.74 15.63
N PRO A 547 2.06 -3.38 14.34
CA PRO A 547 2.52 -2.07 13.88
C PRO A 547 1.84 -0.84 14.47
N SER A 548 0.57 -0.98 14.88
CA SER A 548 -0.19 0.09 15.52
C SER A 548 0.20 0.37 16.97
N LYS A 549 1.01 -0.48 17.61
CA LYS A 549 1.29 -0.45 19.06
C LYS A 549 2.63 0.20 19.44
N TYR A 550 3.37 0.77 18.48
CA TYR A 550 4.70 1.33 18.72
C TYR A 550 4.95 2.65 17.99
N ASN A 551 5.96 3.38 18.45
CA ASN A 551 6.51 4.52 17.72
C ASN A 551 7.51 3.99 16.68
N ALA A 552 7.22 4.23 15.41
CA ALA A 552 8.14 3.88 14.35
C ALA A 552 9.38 4.77 14.42
N ALA A 553 10.53 4.21 14.02
CA ALA A 553 11.74 4.98 13.86
C ALA A 553 11.64 5.89 12.62
N LYS A 554 12.55 6.85 12.55
CA LYS A 554 12.66 7.72 11.38
C LYS A 554 13.78 7.25 10.48
N ASP A 555 13.53 7.26 9.18
CA ASP A 555 14.54 6.99 8.17
C ASP A 555 15.59 8.10 8.15
N ARG A 556 16.81 7.76 7.71
CA ARG A 556 17.95 8.68 7.76
C ARG A 556 18.75 8.65 6.46
N ILE A 557 19.39 9.78 6.16
CA ILE A 557 20.32 9.92 5.03
C ILE A 557 21.68 10.37 5.57
N PHE A 558 22.73 9.68 5.16
CA PHE A 558 24.11 10.10 5.37
C PHE A 558 24.66 10.62 4.06
N VAL A 559 24.90 11.93 3.99
CA VAL A 559 25.52 12.55 2.82
C VAL A 559 27.02 12.30 2.85
N ASN A 560 27.57 11.86 1.73
CA ASN A 560 28.98 11.53 1.62
C ASN A 560 29.81 12.72 1.14
N ASP A 561 31.11 12.72 1.44
CA ASP A 561 32.06 13.66 0.87
C ASP A 561 32.97 13.00 -0.17
N VAL A 562 33.78 13.80 -0.87
CA VAL A 562 34.69 13.33 -1.93
C VAL A 562 35.75 12.32 -1.47
N THR A 563 35.88 12.09 -0.16
CA THR A 563 36.82 11.12 0.42
C THR A 563 36.15 9.84 0.91
N GLY A 564 34.82 9.71 0.76
CA GLY A 564 34.06 8.60 1.33
C GLY A 564 33.76 8.78 2.82
N LYS A 565 33.90 10.01 3.36
CA LYS A 565 33.58 10.30 4.76
C LYS A 565 32.14 10.82 4.86
N LEU A 566 31.35 10.11 5.66
CA LEU A 566 29.96 10.43 5.93
C LEU A 566 29.82 11.66 6.83
N GLN A 567 28.90 12.55 6.45
CA GLN A 567 28.42 13.63 7.30
C GLN A 567 27.47 13.09 8.38
N LYS A 568 27.04 13.99 9.27
CA LYS A 568 26.01 13.66 10.26
C LYS A 568 24.70 13.28 9.55
N ALA A 569 24.09 12.19 10.00
CA ALA A 569 22.79 11.74 9.51
C ALA A 569 21.72 12.85 9.57
N VAL A 570 20.96 12.97 8.50
CA VAL A 570 19.76 13.81 8.41
C VAL A 570 18.54 12.92 8.48
N THR A 571 17.59 13.26 9.33
CA THR A 571 16.34 12.50 9.47
C THR A 571 15.32 12.89 8.41
N LEU A 572 14.66 11.90 7.80
CA LEU A 572 13.57 12.10 6.88
C LEU A 572 12.26 12.36 7.62
N GLY A 573 11.65 13.50 7.33
CA GLY A 573 10.34 13.89 7.80
C GLY A 573 10.22 14.27 9.28
N THR A 574 9.03 14.72 9.63
CA THR A 574 8.68 15.11 10.99
C THR A 574 8.24 13.93 11.87
N GLU A 575 7.76 12.84 11.26
CA GLU A 575 7.26 11.63 11.92
C GLU A 575 7.91 10.34 11.40
N GLY A 576 8.12 9.39 12.31
CA GLY A 576 8.61 8.05 11.98
C GLY A 576 7.51 7.16 11.41
N VAL A 577 7.87 6.31 10.45
CA VAL A 577 6.96 5.37 9.78
C VAL A 577 7.70 4.05 9.61
N PRO A 578 7.07 2.89 9.84
CA PRO A 578 7.77 1.61 9.86
C PRO A 578 8.10 1.16 8.43
N GLY A 579 9.21 1.67 7.91
CA GLY A 579 9.69 1.32 6.57
C GLY A 579 10.38 -0.04 6.54
N LEU A 580 10.19 -0.77 5.42
CA LEU A 580 10.82 -2.07 5.18
C LEU A 580 11.53 -2.08 3.84
N GLY A 581 10.77 -2.15 2.74
CA GLY A 581 11.31 -2.18 1.38
C GLY A 581 11.63 -0.79 0.85
N VAL A 582 12.71 -0.68 0.08
CA VAL A 582 13.12 0.59 -0.56
C VAL A 582 13.52 0.36 -2.00
N ILE A 583 13.24 1.33 -2.86
CA ILE A 583 13.75 1.45 -4.24
C ILE A 583 14.17 2.91 -4.45
N VAL A 584 15.34 3.11 -5.03
CA VAL A 584 15.90 4.42 -5.38
C VAL A 584 16.27 4.44 -6.87
N THR A 585 15.62 5.32 -7.63
CA THR A 585 15.84 5.53 -9.07
C THR A 585 15.13 6.80 -9.56
N ASP A 586 15.41 7.22 -10.80
CA ASP A 586 14.68 8.28 -11.52
C ASP A 586 13.34 7.72 -12.04
N LEU A 587 12.28 7.87 -11.25
CA LEU A 587 10.96 7.34 -11.55
C LEU A 587 10.22 8.22 -12.56
N ASP A 588 10.35 9.54 -12.48
CA ASP A 588 9.59 10.47 -13.34
C ASP A 588 10.40 11.14 -14.48
N ASN A 589 11.62 10.65 -14.70
CA ASN A 589 12.50 11.00 -15.81
C ASN A 589 12.93 12.48 -15.81
N ASP A 590 13.21 13.00 -14.63
CA ASP A 590 13.71 14.37 -14.47
C ASP A 590 15.21 14.45 -14.14
N ARG A 591 15.88 13.28 -14.07
CA ARG A 591 17.30 13.07 -13.71
C ARG A 591 17.58 13.29 -12.23
N THR A 592 16.58 13.14 -11.38
CA THR A 592 16.77 13.09 -9.93
C THR A 592 16.33 11.73 -9.41
N ASN A 593 17.07 11.19 -8.45
CA ASN A 593 16.68 9.94 -7.82
C ASN A 593 15.57 10.22 -6.80
N GLU A 594 14.45 9.51 -6.93
CA GLU A 594 13.42 9.43 -5.91
C GLU A 594 13.66 8.24 -4.99
N ILE A 595 13.28 8.38 -3.71
CA ILE A 595 13.34 7.31 -2.71
C ILE A 595 11.91 6.83 -2.43
N PHE A 596 11.54 5.67 -2.95
CA PHE A 596 10.28 5.01 -2.61
C PHE A 596 10.48 4.04 -1.45
N ILE A 597 9.62 4.15 -0.44
CA ILE A 597 9.66 3.30 0.78
C ILE A 597 8.30 2.64 0.97
N ALA A 598 8.29 1.31 0.98
CA ALA A 598 7.14 0.51 1.37
C ALA A 598 7.04 0.41 2.89
N ASN A 599 5.88 0.76 3.41
CA ASN A 599 5.65 0.93 4.84
C ASN A 599 4.64 -0.07 5.40
N ASP A 600 4.89 -0.54 6.61
CA ASP A 600 4.04 -1.52 7.28
C ASP A 600 2.81 -0.88 7.93
N GLY A 601 1.64 -1.04 7.30
CA GLY A 601 0.34 -0.64 7.82
C GLY A 601 0.12 0.87 7.78
N ARG A 602 1.07 1.61 7.21
CA ARG A 602 1.07 3.07 7.04
C ARG A 602 1.21 3.39 5.55
N PRO A 603 0.79 4.59 5.11
CA PRO A 603 0.95 4.97 3.71
C PRO A 603 2.42 4.89 3.27
N ASN A 604 2.68 4.35 2.09
CA ASN A 604 4.02 4.34 1.49
C ASN A 604 4.52 5.79 1.32
N ARG A 605 5.84 5.98 1.28
CA ARG A 605 6.46 7.30 1.12
C ARG A 605 7.25 7.38 -0.18
N LEU A 606 7.29 8.57 -0.77
CA LEU A 606 8.08 8.89 -1.94
C LEU A 606 8.77 10.22 -1.70
N TRP A 607 10.07 10.18 -1.45
CA TRP A 607 10.88 11.38 -1.28
C TRP A 607 11.47 11.81 -2.61
N LYS A 608 11.18 13.06 -2.98
CA LYS A 608 11.70 13.67 -4.21
C LYS A 608 12.52 14.92 -3.90
N ARG A 609 13.67 15.06 -4.57
CA ARG A 609 14.48 16.28 -4.48
C ARG A 609 13.85 17.41 -5.28
N GLN A 610 13.72 18.58 -4.66
CA GLN A 610 13.35 19.83 -5.31
C GLN A 610 14.39 20.91 -5.05
N ARG A 611 14.78 21.67 -6.08
CA ARG A 611 15.65 22.86 -5.94
C ARG A 611 14.84 24.08 -5.50
N LEU A 612 15.33 24.82 -4.51
CA LEU A 612 14.71 26.02 -3.92
C LEU A 612 14.55 27.20 -4.91
N GLY A 613 15.25 27.18 -6.06
CA GLY A 613 15.13 28.17 -7.13
C GLY A 613 14.06 27.84 -8.19
N ASP A 614 13.58 26.60 -8.24
CA ASP A 614 12.59 26.15 -9.21
C ASP A 614 11.18 26.36 -8.63
N SER A 615 10.57 27.50 -8.99
CA SER A 615 9.20 27.94 -8.63
C SER A 615 8.95 28.27 -7.14
N ALA A 616 9.08 29.56 -6.81
CA ALA A 616 8.70 30.17 -5.53
C ALA A 616 7.19 30.07 -5.18
N GLU A 617 6.35 29.47 -6.04
CA GLU A 617 4.91 29.29 -5.80
C GLU A 617 4.57 27.99 -5.03
N THR A 618 5.44 26.97 -5.03
CA THR A 618 5.17 25.66 -4.38
C THR A 618 5.59 25.62 -2.90
N LEU A 619 6.43 26.55 -2.46
CA LEU A 619 7.09 26.54 -1.14
C LEU A 619 6.26 27.12 0.02
N GLN A 620 4.98 27.46 -0.19
CA GLN A 620 4.18 28.15 0.83
C GLN A 620 3.21 27.27 1.65
N SER A 621 3.02 25.99 1.32
CA SER A 621 2.19 25.14 2.19
C SER A 621 3.05 24.49 3.26
N ASP A 622 2.79 24.78 4.53
CA ASP A 622 3.32 24.02 5.69
C ASP A 622 2.81 22.56 5.74
N ALA A 623 2.08 22.11 4.71
CA ALA A 623 1.35 20.85 4.66
C ALA A 623 2.05 19.72 3.86
N ILE A 624 3.25 19.95 3.30
CA ILE A 624 4.08 18.87 2.71
C ILE A 624 5.29 18.65 3.62
N ASP A 625 5.50 17.40 4.03
CA ASP A 625 6.65 17.05 4.85
C ASP A 625 7.94 17.21 4.04
N ARG A 626 8.94 17.87 4.66
CA ARG A 626 10.16 18.27 3.99
C ARG A 626 11.38 18.13 4.87
N THR A 627 12.46 17.66 4.25
CA THR A 627 13.78 17.55 4.88
C THR A 627 14.79 18.37 4.07
N ARG A 628 15.55 19.22 4.76
CA ARG A 628 16.69 19.90 4.13
C ARG A 628 17.89 18.97 4.15
N LEU A 629 18.50 18.77 2.99
CA LEU A 629 19.82 18.15 2.89
C LEU A 629 20.89 19.25 2.82
N THR A 630 22.08 18.95 3.33
CA THR A 630 23.29 19.72 3.07
C THR A 630 24.08 19.00 1.99
N ASP A 631 24.77 19.74 1.13
CA ASP A 631 25.66 19.10 0.14
C ASP A 631 26.96 18.62 0.81
N ARG A 632 27.85 17.97 0.05
CA ARG A 632 29.20 17.59 0.52
C ARG A 632 30.04 18.69 1.18
N ASN A 633 29.78 19.98 0.91
CA ASN A 633 30.52 21.10 1.51
C ASN A 633 29.92 21.58 2.83
N ASN A 634 28.82 20.96 3.28
CA ASN A 634 28.04 21.39 4.44
C ASN A 634 27.46 22.80 4.27
N ASP A 635 27.37 23.27 3.01
CA ASP A 635 26.57 24.42 2.65
C ASP A 635 25.10 23.96 2.64
N ALA A 636 24.16 24.84 2.99
CA ALA A 636 22.75 24.52 2.83
C ALA A 636 22.55 24.18 1.36
N ALA A 637 22.25 22.92 1.03
CA ALA A 637 21.97 22.58 -0.35
C ALA A 637 20.82 23.50 -0.78
N ASP A 638 20.90 24.04 -1.99
CA ASP A 638 19.79 24.76 -2.59
C ASP A 638 18.62 23.79 -2.92
N SER A 639 18.49 22.66 -2.20
CA SER A 639 17.52 21.60 -2.42
C SER A 639 16.91 21.09 -1.11
N VAL A 640 15.68 20.60 -1.23
CA VAL A 640 14.91 19.93 -0.16
C VAL A 640 14.38 18.61 -0.69
N LEU A 641 14.29 17.60 0.16
CA LEU A 641 13.48 16.42 -0.11
C LEU A 641 12.04 16.70 0.33
N LEU A 642 11.08 16.40 -0.55
CA LEU A 642 9.65 16.50 -0.29
C LEU A 642 9.04 15.10 -0.29
N GLU A 643 8.20 14.80 0.69
CA GLU A 643 7.35 13.61 0.68
C GLU A 643 6.17 13.85 -0.27
N THR A 644 6.01 13.02 -1.29
CA THR A 644 5.05 13.23 -2.39
C THR A 644 4.23 12.01 -2.75
N ALA A 645 4.28 10.90 -1.98
CA ALA A 645 3.62 9.65 -2.37
C ALA A 645 2.10 9.81 -2.54
N ASN A 646 1.45 10.57 -1.66
CA ASN A 646 0.01 10.84 -1.79
C ASN A 646 -0.28 11.63 -3.08
N LEU A 647 0.52 12.66 -3.37
CA LEU A 647 0.39 13.48 -4.58
C LEU A 647 0.58 12.67 -5.85
N LYS A 648 1.47 11.66 -5.79
CA LYS A 648 1.85 10.80 -6.90
C LYS A 648 1.01 9.53 -7.01
N GLY A 649 0.08 9.26 -6.09
CA GLY A 649 -0.77 8.06 -6.12
C GLY A 649 -0.09 6.76 -5.69
N LEU A 650 1.00 6.84 -4.92
CA LEU A 650 1.79 5.69 -4.46
C LEU A 650 1.56 5.30 -3.00
N ALA A 651 0.95 6.19 -2.22
CA ALA A 651 0.84 6.05 -0.77
C ALA A 651 -0.13 4.94 -0.34
N VAL A 652 -1.18 4.68 -1.12
CA VAL A 652 -2.31 3.80 -0.80
C VAL A 652 -2.83 3.10 -2.05
N ASN A 653 -3.60 2.04 -1.87
CA ASN A 653 -4.24 1.31 -2.97
C ASN A 653 -5.44 2.08 -3.58
N TYR A 654 -6.09 1.46 -4.57
CA TYR A 654 -7.24 2.01 -5.30
C TYR A 654 -8.42 2.47 -4.41
N GLU A 655 -8.57 1.89 -3.21
CA GLU A 655 -9.61 2.19 -2.22
C GLU A 655 -9.10 3.07 -1.07
N GLY A 656 -7.91 3.66 -1.19
CA GLY A 656 -7.34 4.54 -0.17
C GLY A 656 -6.97 3.81 1.12
N ILE A 657 -6.57 2.54 1.01
CA ILE A 657 -6.14 1.70 2.11
C ILE A 657 -4.61 1.54 2.02
N SER A 658 -3.95 1.79 3.16
CA SER A 658 -2.52 1.52 3.31
C SER A 658 -2.33 0.01 3.46
N GLY A 659 -1.42 -0.56 2.68
CA GLY A 659 -0.99 -1.94 2.87
C GLY A 659 0.07 -2.05 3.96
N ALA A 660 0.36 -3.28 4.37
CA ALA A 660 1.59 -3.63 5.07
C ALA A 660 2.73 -3.86 4.10
N GLY A 661 3.19 -2.77 3.46
CA GLY A 661 4.21 -2.82 2.42
C GLY A 661 5.52 -3.40 2.95
N MET A 662 5.94 -4.54 2.42
CA MET A 662 7.18 -5.22 2.82
C MET A 662 8.23 -5.15 1.71
N GLY A 663 8.08 -5.93 0.64
CA GLY A 663 8.96 -5.94 -0.51
C GLY A 663 8.47 -5.07 -1.66
N VAL A 664 9.40 -4.64 -2.49
CA VAL A 664 9.14 -3.81 -3.67
C VAL A 664 9.92 -4.35 -4.85
N ALA A 665 9.27 -4.47 -6.00
CA ALA A 665 9.90 -4.69 -7.29
C ALA A 665 9.58 -3.52 -8.22
N SER A 666 10.52 -3.18 -9.11
CA SER A 666 10.34 -2.17 -10.15
C SER A 666 10.55 -2.76 -11.54
N GLY A 667 9.74 -2.32 -12.50
CA GLY A 667 9.79 -2.82 -13.88
C GLY A 667 8.73 -2.17 -14.75
N ASP A 668 8.76 -2.41 -16.06
CA ASP A 668 7.72 -1.96 -17.00
C ASP A 668 6.69 -3.10 -17.17
N PHE A 669 5.78 -3.25 -16.19
CA PHE A 669 4.89 -4.40 -16.10
C PHE A 669 3.78 -4.42 -17.15
N ASN A 670 3.57 -3.28 -17.83
CA ASN A 670 2.54 -3.13 -18.86
C ASN A 670 3.12 -2.80 -20.25
N LEU A 671 4.46 -2.76 -20.38
CA LEU A 671 5.21 -2.49 -21.62
C LEU A 671 4.88 -1.14 -22.26
N ASP A 672 4.67 -0.11 -21.43
CA ASP A 672 4.36 1.25 -21.89
C ASP A 672 5.57 2.20 -21.88
N GLY A 673 6.74 1.66 -21.52
CA GLY A 673 8.02 2.35 -21.45
C GLY A 673 8.23 3.16 -20.17
N ARG A 674 7.37 3.02 -19.15
CA ARG A 674 7.51 3.68 -17.84
C ARG A 674 7.81 2.66 -16.75
N ILE A 675 8.41 3.14 -15.66
CA ILE A 675 8.75 2.30 -14.51
C ILE A 675 7.55 2.27 -13.56
N ASP A 676 7.02 1.07 -13.39
CA ASP A 676 5.95 0.73 -12.46
C ASP A 676 6.55 0.11 -11.19
N LEU A 677 5.74 0.02 -10.13
CA LEU A 677 6.12 -0.58 -8.86
C LEU A 677 5.15 -1.68 -8.45
N PHE A 678 5.67 -2.80 -7.98
CA PHE A 678 4.91 -3.86 -7.33
C PHE A 678 5.29 -3.94 -5.85
N VAL A 679 4.30 -3.93 -4.96
CA VAL A 679 4.50 -3.91 -3.49
C VAL A 679 3.80 -5.10 -2.86
N THR A 680 4.51 -5.89 -2.06
CA THR A 680 3.93 -7.01 -1.31
C THR A 680 3.31 -6.56 0.01
N ASN A 681 2.23 -7.22 0.44
CA ASN A 681 1.43 -6.82 1.60
C ASN A 681 1.12 -7.99 2.57
N TYR A 682 0.41 -7.67 3.66
CA TYR A 682 0.00 -8.63 4.70
C TYR A 682 -1.02 -9.65 4.21
N TYR A 683 -1.21 -10.73 4.97
CA TYR A 683 -2.32 -11.66 4.78
C TYR A 683 -3.69 -10.94 4.82
N LEU A 684 -4.59 -11.27 3.87
CA LEU A 684 -5.86 -10.57 3.62
C LEU A 684 -5.71 -9.12 3.13
N GLN A 685 -4.55 -8.79 2.57
CA GLN A 685 -4.33 -7.57 1.80
C GLN A 685 -3.73 -7.96 0.45
N PRO A 686 -4.28 -7.51 -0.69
CA PRO A 686 -3.70 -7.84 -1.97
C PRO A 686 -2.35 -7.13 -2.14
N ASN A 687 -1.43 -7.72 -2.90
CA ASN A 687 -0.21 -7.04 -3.32
C ASN A 687 -0.59 -5.92 -4.30
N PHE A 688 0.09 -4.77 -4.25
CA PHE A 688 -0.26 -3.61 -5.07
C PHE A 688 0.60 -3.55 -6.34
N LEU A 689 -0.03 -3.38 -7.50
CA LEU A 689 0.65 -3.04 -8.75
C LEU A 689 0.38 -1.57 -9.08
N MET A 690 1.34 -0.69 -8.80
CA MET A 690 1.27 0.74 -9.05
C MET A 690 1.83 1.08 -10.43
N LEU A 691 0.94 1.41 -11.36
CA LEU A 691 1.28 1.67 -12.76
C LEU A 691 1.46 3.16 -13.01
N GLN A 692 2.59 3.53 -13.59
CA GLN A 692 2.90 4.92 -13.89
C GLN A 692 2.13 5.40 -15.13
N THR A 693 1.51 6.56 -15.01
CA THR A 693 0.77 7.20 -16.10
C THR A 693 1.66 8.20 -16.84
N ARG A 694 1.21 8.65 -18.02
CA ARG A 694 1.95 9.65 -18.82
C ARG A 694 2.19 10.98 -18.09
N SER A 695 1.43 11.27 -17.04
CA SER A 695 1.59 12.49 -16.24
C SER A 695 2.61 12.33 -15.10
N GLY A 696 3.24 11.16 -14.96
CA GLY A 696 4.17 10.83 -13.87
C GLY A 696 3.49 10.60 -12.52
N HIS A 697 2.18 10.31 -12.53
CA HIS A 697 1.42 9.80 -11.37
C HIS A 697 1.30 8.28 -11.48
N PHE A 698 0.84 7.64 -10.42
CA PHE A 698 0.64 6.21 -10.33
C PHE A 698 -0.81 5.88 -10.06
N VAL A 699 -1.26 4.77 -10.63
CA VAL A 699 -2.59 4.22 -10.43
C VAL A 699 -2.45 2.74 -10.09
N ASP A 700 -3.12 2.32 -9.02
CA ASP A 700 -3.21 0.91 -8.65
C ASP A 700 -3.97 0.11 -9.73
N GLY A 701 -3.26 -0.79 -10.41
CA GLY A 701 -3.75 -1.70 -11.45
C GLY A 701 -4.02 -3.13 -10.96
N THR A 702 -3.94 -3.41 -9.66
CA THR A 702 -3.98 -4.77 -9.07
C THR A 702 -5.13 -5.64 -9.57
N TRP A 703 -6.36 -5.11 -9.54
CA TRP A 703 -7.55 -5.83 -10.03
C TRP A 703 -7.54 -5.98 -11.54
N ARG A 704 -7.20 -4.91 -12.26
CA ARG A 704 -7.21 -4.86 -13.73
C ARG A 704 -6.22 -5.85 -14.35
N TYR A 705 -5.08 -6.05 -13.68
CA TYR A 705 -4.01 -6.94 -14.10
C TYR A 705 -4.06 -8.32 -13.42
N GLY A 706 -5.12 -8.66 -12.68
CA GLY A 706 -5.35 -10.03 -12.19
C GLY A 706 -4.59 -10.44 -10.92
N LEU A 707 -3.87 -9.51 -10.28
CA LEU A 707 -3.01 -9.83 -9.12
C LEU A 707 -3.77 -9.93 -7.79
N HIS A 708 -4.98 -9.39 -7.71
CA HIS A 708 -5.71 -9.30 -6.43
C HIS A 708 -5.94 -10.66 -5.76
N GLN A 709 -6.61 -11.59 -6.45
CA GLN A 709 -7.12 -12.81 -5.83
C GLN A 709 -5.98 -13.74 -5.37
N ASP A 710 -4.96 -13.89 -6.20
CA ASP A 710 -3.84 -14.80 -5.97
C ASP A 710 -2.88 -14.28 -4.88
N SER A 711 -2.83 -12.96 -4.67
CA SER A 711 -2.04 -12.35 -3.59
C SER A 711 -2.80 -12.20 -2.27
N TYR A 712 -4.14 -12.20 -2.28
CA TYR A 712 -4.94 -11.85 -1.11
C TYR A 712 -4.77 -12.76 0.11
N ARG A 713 -4.45 -14.04 -0.09
CA ARG A 713 -4.33 -15.05 0.99
C ARG A 713 -2.90 -15.50 1.25
N VAL A 714 -1.93 -14.66 0.94
CA VAL A 714 -0.54 -14.85 1.30
C VAL A 714 0.00 -13.60 1.98
N LEU A 715 1.07 -13.76 2.74
CA LEU A 715 1.86 -12.66 3.29
C LEU A 715 3.19 -12.64 2.52
N GLY A 716 3.38 -11.62 1.69
CA GLY A 716 4.55 -11.50 0.82
C GLY A 716 5.65 -10.65 1.44
N PHE A 717 6.90 -11.10 1.29
CA PHE A 717 8.10 -10.34 1.64
C PHE A 717 8.86 -9.95 0.37
N GLY A 718 10.01 -10.55 0.09
CA GLY A 718 10.83 -10.26 -1.08
C GLY A 718 10.07 -10.47 -2.39
N ALA A 719 10.20 -9.49 -3.29
CA ALA A 719 9.60 -9.51 -4.61
C ALA A 719 10.60 -9.02 -5.65
N GLN A 720 10.59 -9.62 -6.84
CA GLN A 720 11.46 -9.23 -7.94
C GLN A 720 10.71 -9.27 -9.27
N ALA A 721 10.99 -8.28 -10.13
CA ALA A 721 10.59 -8.24 -11.52
C ALA A 721 11.58 -9.08 -12.34
N ILE A 722 11.11 -10.07 -13.10
CA ILE A 722 11.97 -11.02 -13.79
C ILE A 722 11.38 -11.39 -15.15
N ASP A 723 12.17 -11.31 -16.22
CA ASP A 723 11.83 -11.91 -17.51
C ASP A 723 12.35 -13.35 -17.50
N VAL A 724 11.46 -14.33 -17.34
CA VAL A 724 11.84 -15.71 -17.05
C VAL A 724 12.30 -16.45 -18.31
N ASP A 725 11.66 -16.20 -19.44
CA ASP A 725 11.91 -16.89 -20.71
C ASP A 725 12.59 -16.00 -21.77
N ASN A 726 13.05 -14.80 -21.37
CA ASN A 726 13.65 -13.80 -22.24
C ASN A 726 12.73 -13.38 -23.40
N ASP A 727 11.41 -13.47 -23.21
CA ASP A 727 10.40 -13.17 -24.24
C ASP A 727 10.01 -11.69 -24.29
N SER A 728 10.69 -10.87 -23.47
CA SER A 728 10.48 -9.45 -23.26
C SER A 728 9.28 -9.07 -22.41
N ARG A 729 8.69 -10.03 -21.68
CA ARG A 729 7.66 -9.77 -20.67
C ARG A 729 8.24 -9.94 -19.28
N VAL A 730 7.68 -9.19 -18.35
CA VAL A 730 8.18 -9.14 -16.98
C VAL A 730 7.20 -9.91 -16.10
N GLU A 731 7.61 -11.08 -15.63
CA GLU A 731 6.98 -11.80 -14.53
C GLU A 731 7.30 -11.17 -13.18
N ILE A 732 6.58 -11.61 -12.15
CA ILE A 732 6.81 -11.20 -10.77
C ILE A 732 7.04 -12.45 -9.91
N ALA A 733 8.23 -12.56 -9.32
CA ALA A 733 8.55 -13.59 -8.35
C ALA A 733 8.40 -13.05 -6.93
N VAL A 734 7.76 -13.80 -6.04
CA VAL A 734 7.52 -13.42 -4.64
C VAL A 734 7.82 -14.59 -3.71
N VAL A 735 8.52 -14.31 -2.61
CA VAL A 735 8.64 -15.24 -1.48
C VAL A 735 7.68 -14.85 -0.37
N ASN A 736 7.01 -15.84 0.21
CA ASN A 736 5.94 -15.66 1.17
C ASN A 736 6.24 -16.36 2.49
N GLY A 737 5.58 -15.94 3.57
CA GLY A 737 5.63 -16.62 4.85
C GLY A 737 5.19 -15.71 5.99
N HIS A 738 4.31 -16.20 6.84
CA HIS A 738 3.68 -15.38 7.87
C HIS A 738 4.68 -14.95 8.96
N VAL A 739 4.31 -13.92 9.74
CA VAL A 739 5.13 -13.40 10.85
C VAL A 739 4.85 -14.20 12.13
N HIS A 740 3.57 -14.41 12.45
CA HIS A 740 3.14 -15.18 13.62
C HIS A 740 2.46 -16.52 13.25
N ASP A 741 2.63 -17.55 14.08
CA ASP A 741 1.94 -18.83 13.89
C ASP A 741 0.51 -18.76 14.43
N GLN A 742 -0.45 -18.67 13.50
CA GLN A 742 -1.90 -18.69 13.77
C GLN A 742 -2.56 -19.91 13.11
N SER A 743 -1.82 -21.03 13.00
CA SER A 743 -2.32 -22.24 12.37
C SER A 743 -3.56 -22.83 13.06
N ASP A 744 -3.73 -22.60 14.37
CA ASP A 744 -4.95 -22.96 15.13
C ASP A 744 -6.21 -22.21 14.65
N GLU A 745 -6.05 -21.05 14.00
CA GLU A 745 -7.12 -20.24 13.41
C GLU A 745 -7.33 -20.55 11.90
N GLY A 746 -6.60 -21.54 11.37
CA GLY A 746 -6.64 -21.91 9.95
C GLY A 746 -5.85 -20.99 9.02
N ILE A 747 -5.01 -20.11 9.57
CA ILE A 747 -4.12 -19.23 8.81
C ILE A 747 -2.78 -19.96 8.56
N PRO A 748 -2.33 -20.11 7.31
CA PRO A 748 -1.05 -20.77 7.03
C PRO A 748 0.13 -19.98 7.59
N TYR A 749 0.95 -20.59 8.45
CA TYR A 749 2.19 -19.97 8.92
C TYR A 749 3.28 -19.98 7.83
N ARG A 750 3.50 -21.14 7.22
CA ARG A 750 4.38 -21.32 6.05
C ARG A 750 3.59 -21.18 4.77
N MET A 751 4.14 -20.47 3.79
CA MET A 751 3.45 -20.18 2.53
C MET A 751 4.37 -20.48 1.36
N THR A 752 3.79 -20.89 0.23
CA THR A 752 4.56 -21.20 -0.99
C THR A 752 5.02 -19.91 -1.67
N PRO A 753 6.23 -19.88 -2.26
CA PRO A 753 6.61 -18.84 -3.21
C PRO A 753 5.62 -18.76 -4.38
N GLN A 754 5.54 -17.61 -5.04
CA GLN A 754 4.63 -17.36 -6.15
C GLN A 754 5.37 -16.77 -7.34
N LEU A 755 5.13 -17.33 -8.54
CA LEU A 755 5.56 -16.76 -9.80
C LEU A 755 4.32 -16.32 -10.57
N TYR A 756 4.10 -15.02 -10.66
CA TYR A 756 3.01 -14.43 -11.43
C TYR A 756 3.44 -14.30 -12.89
N ARG A 757 2.65 -14.89 -13.78
CA ARG A 757 2.91 -14.90 -15.22
C ARG A 757 1.74 -14.37 -16.00
N HIS A 758 2.03 -13.72 -17.12
CA HIS A 758 0.98 -13.25 -18.01
C HIS A 758 0.22 -14.43 -18.64
N GLN A 759 -1.11 -14.34 -18.61
CA GLN A 759 -2.07 -15.21 -19.26
C GLN A 759 -2.36 -14.72 -20.69
N GLU A 760 -3.07 -15.51 -21.49
CA GLU A 760 -3.45 -15.13 -22.87
C GLU A 760 -4.16 -13.76 -22.93
N ASP A 761 -4.98 -13.42 -21.93
CA ASP A 761 -5.69 -12.14 -21.82
C ASP A 761 -4.82 -10.96 -21.35
N GLY A 762 -3.52 -11.19 -21.13
CA GLY A 762 -2.54 -10.21 -20.67
C GLY A 762 -2.46 -10.02 -19.16
N LYS A 763 -3.42 -10.55 -18.38
CA LYS A 763 -3.39 -10.44 -16.91
C LYS A 763 -2.40 -11.41 -16.30
N TYR A 764 -1.95 -11.11 -15.10
CA TYR A 764 -1.19 -12.05 -14.28
C TYR A 764 -2.11 -13.10 -13.66
N ALA A 765 -1.58 -14.31 -13.51
CA ALA A 765 -2.05 -15.35 -12.59
C ALA A 765 -0.84 -16.17 -12.12
N ILE A 766 -1.03 -17.01 -11.10
CA ILE A 766 0.02 -17.97 -10.72
C ILE A 766 0.35 -18.90 -11.89
N GLY A 767 1.58 -18.83 -12.38
CA GLY A 767 2.08 -19.66 -13.47
C GLY A 767 2.52 -21.04 -12.99
N GLU A 768 2.36 -22.04 -13.85
CA GLU A 768 2.97 -23.36 -13.62
C GLU A 768 4.51 -23.27 -13.73
N VAL A 769 5.21 -23.96 -12.83
CA VAL A 769 6.66 -24.07 -12.82
C VAL A 769 7.07 -25.54 -12.82
N ASP A 770 7.84 -25.96 -13.82
CA ASP A 770 8.54 -27.24 -13.84
C ASP A 770 9.76 -27.14 -12.90
N ASP A 771 9.62 -27.70 -11.71
CA ASP A 771 10.65 -27.66 -10.67
C ASP A 771 10.89 -29.07 -10.08
N PRO A 772 11.96 -29.76 -10.50
CA PRO A 772 12.31 -31.08 -9.98
C PRO A 772 12.77 -31.06 -8.52
N THR A 773 13.09 -29.88 -7.98
CA THR A 773 13.51 -29.69 -6.58
C THR A 773 12.35 -29.36 -5.64
N HIS A 774 11.17 -29.12 -6.21
CA HIS A 774 9.92 -28.79 -5.50
C HIS A 774 9.99 -27.54 -4.63
N TYR A 775 10.93 -26.62 -4.88
CA TYR A 775 11.05 -25.36 -4.16
C TYR A 775 9.76 -24.53 -4.27
N TRP A 776 9.22 -24.35 -5.48
CA TRP A 776 8.02 -23.55 -5.70
C TRP A 776 6.74 -24.15 -5.08
N GLN A 777 6.74 -25.44 -4.73
CA GLN A 777 5.62 -26.11 -4.06
C GLN A 777 5.83 -26.34 -2.56
N THR A 778 7.00 -25.97 -2.02
CA THR A 778 7.33 -26.16 -0.61
C THR A 778 7.00 -24.91 0.19
N PRO A 779 6.04 -24.96 1.14
CA PRO A 779 5.76 -23.83 2.01
C PRO A 779 6.93 -23.58 2.96
N VAL A 780 7.42 -22.35 3.00
CA VAL A 780 8.56 -21.90 3.83
C VAL A 780 8.24 -20.53 4.46
N LEU A 781 9.12 -20.04 5.34
CA LEU A 781 9.10 -18.65 5.82
C LEU A 781 10.07 -17.80 4.98
N GLY A 782 9.67 -17.45 3.76
CA GLY A 782 10.48 -16.62 2.86
C GLY A 782 10.62 -15.18 3.32
N ARG A 783 11.80 -14.58 3.10
CA ARG A 783 12.13 -13.21 3.51
C ARG A 783 12.74 -12.40 2.38
N GLY A 784 14.04 -12.53 2.13
CA GLY A 784 14.73 -11.83 1.05
C GLY A 784 14.63 -12.58 -0.28
N LEU A 785 14.58 -11.84 -1.38
CA LEU A 785 14.64 -12.37 -2.75
C LEU A 785 15.47 -11.43 -3.61
N ALA A 786 16.64 -11.87 -4.08
CA ALA A 786 17.53 -11.12 -4.95
C ALA A 786 17.66 -11.79 -6.33
N ARG A 787 17.98 -10.99 -7.35
CA ARG A 787 18.27 -11.40 -8.73
C ARG A 787 19.77 -11.44 -8.98
N LEU A 788 20.20 -12.43 -9.75
CA LEU A 788 21.56 -12.61 -10.25
C LEU A 788 21.55 -13.49 -11.49
N ASP A 789 22.64 -13.52 -12.25
CA ASP A 789 22.91 -14.55 -13.26
C ASP A 789 24.17 -15.33 -12.84
N TRP A 790 23.97 -16.39 -12.05
CA TRP A 790 25.07 -17.02 -11.30
C TRP A 790 26.07 -17.73 -12.22
N ASN A 791 25.58 -18.27 -13.34
CA ASN A 791 26.37 -19.05 -14.29
C ASN A 791 26.73 -18.26 -15.57
N ARG A 792 26.24 -17.01 -15.72
CA ARG A 792 26.41 -16.11 -16.86
C ARG A 792 25.82 -16.63 -18.16
N ASP A 793 24.65 -17.28 -18.08
CA ASP A 793 23.95 -17.81 -19.26
C ASP A 793 22.88 -16.84 -19.83
N GLY A 794 22.63 -15.73 -19.14
CA GLY A 794 21.66 -14.71 -19.51
C GLY A 794 20.22 -14.97 -19.09
N ARG A 795 19.95 -16.09 -18.42
CA ARG A 795 18.71 -16.28 -17.69
C ARG A 795 18.89 -15.74 -16.30
N VAL A 796 17.95 -14.92 -15.86
CA VAL A 796 17.98 -14.37 -14.51
C VAL A 796 17.59 -15.48 -13.52
N ASP A 797 18.44 -15.70 -12.54
CA ASP A 797 18.25 -16.61 -11.41
C ASP A 797 17.76 -15.85 -10.18
N LEU A 798 17.36 -16.60 -9.15
CA LEU A 798 16.88 -16.03 -7.89
C LEU A 798 17.65 -16.60 -6.69
N LEU A 799 18.04 -15.70 -5.77
CA LEU A 799 18.59 -16.05 -4.47
C LEU A 799 17.53 -15.73 -3.40
N ALA A 800 17.03 -16.75 -2.71
CA ALA A 800 15.99 -16.61 -1.70
C ALA A 800 16.49 -16.99 -0.31
N THR A 801 16.12 -16.18 0.68
CA THR A 801 16.40 -16.45 2.09
C THR A 801 15.14 -16.79 2.87
N HIS A 802 15.32 -17.57 3.93
CA HIS A 802 14.23 -18.09 4.74
C HIS A 802 14.61 -18.03 6.21
N LEU A 803 13.61 -17.98 7.09
CA LEU A 803 13.85 -18.12 8.54
C LEU A 803 14.00 -19.58 8.99
N ASP A 804 13.35 -20.52 8.30
CA ASP A 804 13.22 -21.90 8.77
C ASP A 804 13.70 -22.94 7.74
N ALA A 805 14.38 -22.49 6.69
CA ALA A 805 14.98 -23.32 5.66
C ALA A 805 16.35 -22.75 5.24
N PRO A 806 17.23 -23.57 4.63
CA PRO A 806 18.46 -23.07 4.02
C PRO A 806 18.19 -22.00 2.95
N THR A 807 19.16 -21.11 2.73
CA THR A 807 19.15 -20.21 1.57
C THR A 807 19.07 -21.03 0.29
N ALA A 808 18.22 -20.62 -0.64
CA ALA A 808 18.03 -21.27 -1.93
C ALA A 808 18.66 -20.44 -3.06
N LEU A 809 19.31 -21.11 -4.00
CA LEU A 809 19.75 -20.57 -5.28
C LEU A 809 18.93 -21.27 -6.34
N ILE A 810 17.96 -20.56 -6.89
CA ILE A 810 16.93 -21.07 -7.79
C ILE A 810 17.38 -20.73 -9.21
N GLU A 811 18.06 -21.68 -9.84
CA GLU A 811 18.57 -21.55 -11.21
C GLU A 811 17.42 -21.59 -12.20
N ASN A 812 17.40 -20.64 -13.13
CA ASN A 812 16.46 -20.60 -14.23
C ASN A 812 16.95 -21.49 -15.38
N GLN A 813 16.15 -22.50 -15.70
CA GLN A 813 16.42 -23.50 -16.74
C GLN A 813 15.38 -23.45 -17.86
N THR A 814 14.68 -22.32 -17.99
CA THR A 814 13.57 -22.17 -18.93
C THR A 814 14.04 -22.24 -20.38
N GLU A 815 13.26 -22.95 -21.21
CA GLU A 815 13.46 -23.09 -22.67
C GLU A 815 12.31 -22.37 -23.41
N PRO A 816 12.51 -21.87 -24.64
CA PRO A 816 13.71 -21.93 -25.47
C PRO A 816 14.74 -20.86 -25.14
N ASP A 817 15.97 -21.01 -25.64
CA ASP A 817 17.01 -19.98 -25.57
C ASP A 817 16.65 -18.81 -26.52
N LEU A 818 15.97 -17.79 -25.97
CA LEU A 818 15.74 -16.52 -26.65
C LEU A 818 16.93 -15.56 -26.47
N HIS A 819 16.94 -14.49 -27.27
CA HIS A 819 18.02 -13.52 -27.22
C HIS A 819 17.94 -12.65 -25.98
N TRP A 820 19.10 -12.28 -25.45
CA TRP A 820 19.21 -11.43 -24.27
C TRP A 820 20.38 -10.45 -24.38
N LEU A 821 20.38 -9.44 -23.51
CA LEU A 821 21.45 -8.45 -23.38
C LEU A 821 21.61 -8.04 -21.92
N GLN A 822 22.84 -8.09 -21.40
CA GLN A 822 23.17 -7.59 -20.07
C GLN A 822 24.08 -6.37 -20.15
N LEU A 823 23.85 -5.38 -19.30
CA LEU A 823 24.61 -4.14 -19.25
C LEU A 823 25.13 -3.86 -17.85
N ARG A 824 26.44 -3.67 -17.71
CA ARG A 824 27.08 -3.05 -16.55
C ARG A 824 27.35 -1.58 -16.87
N LEU A 825 26.91 -0.68 -16.00
CA LEU A 825 27.11 0.76 -16.18
C LEU A 825 28.20 1.27 -15.24
N VAL A 826 29.03 2.18 -15.73
CA VAL A 826 30.00 2.91 -14.91
C VAL A 826 29.92 4.40 -15.18
N GLY A 827 29.46 5.16 -14.17
CA GLY A 827 29.46 6.61 -14.16
C GLY A 827 30.86 7.22 -14.05
N ARG A 828 31.02 8.45 -14.54
CA ARG A 828 32.26 9.24 -14.45
C ARG A 828 32.01 10.66 -13.98
N GLU A 829 30.96 11.29 -14.49
CA GLU A 829 30.43 12.56 -13.99
C GLU A 829 29.29 12.31 -13.01
N SER A 830 28.51 11.25 -13.21
CA SER A 830 27.66 10.64 -12.19
C SER A 830 28.47 9.76 -11.24
N GLU A 831 27.87 9.38 -10.11
CA GLU A 831 28.42 8.33 -9.26
C GLU A 831 28.67 7.04 -10.05
N ARG A 832 29.68 6.26 -9.66
CA ARG A 832 30.16 5.10 -10.42
C ARG A 832 29.10 4.04 -10.70
N ASP A 833 28.19 3.77 -9.77
CA ASP A 833 27.11 2.78 -9.99
C ASP A 833 25.99 3.31 -10.90
N ALA A 834 26.04 4.61 -11.26
CA ALA A 834 25.13 5.28 -12.17
C ALA A 834 23.64 5.09 -11.81
N ILE A 835 23.30 5.07 -10.53
CA ILE A 835 21.92 4.91 -10.07
C ILE A 835 21.04 6.04 -10.63
N GLY A 836 19.88 5.66 -11.14
CA GLY A 836 18.97 6.54 -11.88
C GLY A 836 19.27 6.66 -13.37
N ALA A 837 20.35 6.05 -13.88
CA ALA A 837 20.57 5.99 -15.32
C ALA A 837 19.40 5.26 -15.98
N ARG A 838 18.80 5.88 -17.01
CA ARG A 838 17.69 5.29 -17.77
C ARG A 838 18.23 4.68 -19.06
N ILE A 839 17.98 3.39 -19.22
CA ILE A 839 18.40 2.60 -20.36
C ILE A 839 17.18 2.33 -21.23
N SER A 840 17.28 2.64 -22.52
CA SER A 840 16.30 2.30 -23.52
C SER A 840 16.94 1.40 -24.58
N VAL A 841 16.32 0.26 -24.86
CA VAL A 841 16.79 -0.68 -25.88
C VAL A 841 15.76 -0.74 -27.00
N LEU A 842 16.17 -0.38 -28.21
CA LEU A 842 15.38 -0.57 -29.43
C LEU A 842 15.88 -1.83 -30.12
N ALA A 843 15.06 -2.88 -30.11
CA ALA A 843 15.39 -4.18 -30.70
C ALA A 843 14.56 -4.48 -31.95
N SER A 844 15.15 -5.17 -32.93
CA SER A 844 14.47 -5.53 -34.18
C SER A 844 14.83 -6.93 -34.65
N VAL A 845 13.84 -7.63 -35.22
CA VAL A 845 14.01 -8.94 -35.88
C VAL A 845 14.54 -8.76 -37.31
N SER A 846 14.12 -7.71 -38.01
CA SER A 846 14.62 -7.35 -39.35
C SER A 846 14.45 -5.84 -39.62
N SER A 847 15.03 -5.33 -40.71
CA SER A 847 14.88 -3.92 -41.11
C SER A 847 13.46 -3.52 -41.54
N GLU A 848 12.53 -4.48 -41.66
CA GLU A 848 11.15 -4.26 -42.12
C GLU A 848 10.09 -4.56 -41.04
N GLU A 849 10.48 -5.14 -39.89
CA GLU A 849 9.57 -5.42 -38.77
C GLU A 849 9.57 -4.28 -37.73
N PRO A 850 8.47 -4.06 -37.00
CA PRO A 850 8.38 -3.00 -36.00
C PRO A 850 9.41 -3.21 -34.88
N GLU A 851 10.11 -2.13 -34.52
CA GLU A 851 11.08 -2.09 -33.42
C GLU A 851 10.35 -2.25 -32.07
N GLN A 852 10.84 -3.14 -31.21
CA GLN A 852 10.41 -3.25 -29.81
C GLN A 852 11.26 -2.32 -28.96
N SER A 853 10.63 -1.59 -28.04
CA SER A 853 11.30 -0.65 -27.14
C SER A 853 11.19 -1.16 -25.71
N PHE A 854 12.33 -1.32 -25.05
CA PHE A 854 12.42 -1.72 -23.64
C PHE A 854 13.00 -0.59 -22.82
N VAL A 855 12.54 -0.41 -21.59
CA VAL A 855 13.05 0.61 -20.68
C VAL A 855 13.31 0.01 -19.32
N MET A 856 14.51 0.24 -18.80
CA MET A 856 14.88 -0.07 -17.42
C MET A 856 15.71 1.07 -16.84
N THR A 857 15.86 1.05 -15.52
CA THR A 857 16.72 1.98 -14.79
C THR A 857 17.75 1.22 -13.97
N ALA A 858 18.93 1.81 -13.77
CA ALA A 858 19.86 1.34 -12.75
C ALA A 858 19.31 1.74 -11.38
N ASN A 859 18.99 0.74 -10.54
CA ASN A 859 18.31 0.93 -9.26
C ASN A 859 19.26 0.67 -8.09
N ALA A 860 19.02 1.37 -6.99
CA ALA A 860 19.52 1.01 -5.66
C ALA A 860 18.36 0.70 -4.72
N GLY A 861 18.61 -0.04 -3.63
CA GLY A 861 17.55 -0.55 -2.77
C GLY A 861 16.71 -1.55 -3.55
N ASP A 862 17.02 -2.83 -3.49
CA ASP A 862 16.41 -3.82 -4.39
C ASP A 862 15.20 -4.51 -3.76
N GLY A 863 14.37 -3.74 -3.04
CA GLY A 863 13.21 -4.23 -2.30
C GLY A 863 13.51 -4.39 -0.81
N PHE A 864 13.16 -5.56 -0.25
CA PHE A 864 13.25 -5.80 1.19
C PHE A 864 14.56 -6.49 1.59
N ALA A 865 15.40 -5.79 2.35
CA ALA A 865 16.61 -6.30 3.00
C ALA A 865 17.68 -6.89 2.05
N VAL A 866 17.56 -6.66 0.73
CA VAL A 866 18.42 -7.29 -0.28
C VAL A 866 19.04 -6.33 -1.28
N LYS A 867 20.11 -6.81 -1.94
CA LYS A 867 20.77 -6.19 -3.10
C LYS A 867 20.83 -7.17 -4.27
N ASN A 868 20.33 -6.76 -5.44
CA ASN A 868 20.46 -7.49 -6.71
C ASN A 868 21.88 -7.34 -7.28
N GLU A 869 22.26 -8.22 -8.22
CA GLU A 869 23.46 -7.98 -9.03
C GLU A 869 23.35 -6.61 -9.74
N SER A 870 24.42 -5.79 -9.73
CA SER A 870 24.43 -4.46 -10.36
C SER A 870 24.56 -4.55 -11.90
N ILE A 871 23.68 -5.33 -12.52
CA ILE A 871 23.59 -5.60 -13.95
C ILE A 871 22.14 -5.39 -14.41
N VAL A 872 21.96 -4.67 -15.50
CA VAL A 872 20.65 -4.47 -16.13
C VAL A 872 20.46 -5.54 -17.21
N CYS A 873 19.43 -6.39 -17.05
CA CYS A 873 19.15 -7.53 -17.92
C CYS A 873 17.95 -7.26 -18.83
N PHE A 874 18.08 -7.50 -20.13
CA PHE A 874 17.00 -7.42 -21.11
C PHE A 874 16.80 -8.77 -21.81
N GLY A 875 15.59 -9.32 -21.75
CA GLY A 875 15.12 -10.33 -22.70
C GLY A 875 14.68 -9.64 -24.00
N LEU A 876 15.20 -10.10 -25.13
CA LEU A 876 15.01 -9.50 -26.45
C LEU A 876 14.20 -10.40 -27.40
N GLY A 877 13.71 -11.53 -26.91
CA GLY A 877 12.91 -12.48 -27.66
C GLY A 877 13.63 -12.98 -28.91
N SER A 878 13.00 -12.82 -30.07
CA SER A 878 13.57 -13.20 -31.38
C SER A 878 14.31 -12.07 -32.09
N SER A 879 14.62 -10.96 -31.40
CA SER A 879 15.34 -9.83 -32.01
C SER A 879 16.77 -10.22 -32.37
N GLU A 880 17.27 -9.72 -33.49
CA GLU A 880 18.64 -10.00 -33.97
C GLU A 880 19.60 -8.82 -33.75
N LYS A 881 19.06 -7.62 -33.52
CA LYS A 881 19.82 -6.38 -33.36
C LYS A 881 19.23 -5.52 -32.26
N ALA A 882 20.10 -4.81 -31.55
CA ALA A 882 19.73 -3.85 -30.52
C ALA A 882 20.51 -2.53 -30.66
N LEU A 883 19.80 -1.41 -30.47
CA LEU A 883 20.36 -0.08 -30.24
C LEU A 883 20.09 0.29 -28.79
N VAL A 884 21.15 0.55 -28.03
CA VAL A 884 21.07 0.94 -26.62
C VAL A 884 21.25 2.44 -26.51
N SER A 885 20.33 3.11 -25.83
CA SER A 885 20.46 4.51 -25.44
C SER A 885 20.49 4.61 -23.92
N VAL A 886 21.50 5.26 -23.36
CA VAL A 886 21.62 5.52 -21.91
C VAL A 886 21.50 7.02 -21.69
N ASN A 887 20.52 7.43 -20.88
CA ASN A 887 20.47 8.77 -20.30
C ASN A 887 21.10 8.69 -18.91
N TRP A 888 22.28 9.29 -18.77
CA TRP A 888 23.04 9.27 -17.51
C TRP A 888 22.49 10.32 -16.54
N PRO A 889 22.63 10.12 -15.21
CA PRO A 889 22.19 11.11 -14.21
C PRO A 889 22.83 12.49 -14.39
N SER A 890 24.06 12.56 -14.93
CA SER A 890 24.75 13.82 -15.28
C SER A 890 24.00 14.66 -16.34
N GLY A 891 23.09 14.03 -17.09
CA GLY A 891 22.43 14.59 -18.27
C GLY A 891 23.15 14.26 -19.59
N GLN A 892 24.29 13.57 -19.55
CA GLN A 892 24.91 13.01 -20.76
C GLN A 892 24.02 11.93 -21.38
N LYS A 893 24.21 11.71 -22.68
CA LYS A 893 23.53 10.65 -23.42
C LYS A 893 24.56 9.82 -24.19
N SER A 894 24.47 8.51 -24.04
CA SER A 894 25.22 7.55 -24.86
C SER A 894 24.25 6.82 -25.77
N GLU A 895 24.64 6.61 -27.02
CA GLU A 895 23.90 5.75 -27.96
C GLU A 895 24.89 4.77 -28.57
N VAL A 896 24.61 3.48 -28.43
CA VAL A 896 25.53 2.39 -28.73
C VAL A 896 24.83 1.30 -29.51
N LYS A 897 25.41 0.92 -30.64
CA LYS A 897 24.95 -0.24 -31.44
C LYS A 897 25.58 -1.51 -30.91
N ILE A 898 24.75 -2.47 -30.55
CA ILE A 898 25.22 -3.78 -30.10
C ILE A 898 25.48 -4.66 -31.33
N ALA A 899 26.71 -5.15 -31.45
CA ALA A 899 27.14 -5.94 -32.61
C ALA A 899 26.67 -7.40 -32.50
N GLU A 900 26.63 -7.94 -31.30
CA GLU A 900 26.28 -9.33 -31.01
C GLU A 900 25.42 -9.39 -29.74
N LEU A 901 24.31 -10.13 -29.80
CA LEU A 901 23.45 -10.36 -28.63
C LEU A 901 23.98 -11.53 -27.78
N ASN A 902 23.28 -11.85 -26.69
CA ASN A 902 23.58 -12.96 -25.78
C ASN A 902 24.93 -12.81 -25.06
N GLN A 903 25.22 -11.58 -24.63
CA GLN A 903 26.42 -11.28 -23.87
C GLN A 903 26.23 -10.07 -22.96
N ARG A 904 27.16 -9.92 -22.03
CA ARG A 904 27.26 -8.79 -21.10
C ARG A 904 28.22 -7.74 -21.67
N TYR A 905 27.81 -6.48 -21.60
CA TYR A 905 28.64 -5.33 -21.98
C TYR A 905 28.81 -4.35 -20.83
N LEU A 906 30.02 -3.82 -20.68
CA LEU A 906 30.34 -2.65 -19.90
C LEU A 906 30.15 -1.38 -20.74
N LEU A 907 29.32 -0.46 -20.25
CA LEU A 907 29.17 0.89 -20.78
C LEU A 907 29.73 1.90 -19.78
N ILE A 908 30.60 2.78 -20.27
CA ILE A 908 31.24 3.82 -19.45
C ILE A 908 30.73 5.18 -19.91
N GLU A 909 30.31 6.02 -18.97
CA GLU A 909 29.81 7.35 -19.24
C GLU A 909 30.81 8.19 -20.06
N GLY A 910 30.32 8.85 -21.11
CA GLY A 910 31.14 9.67 -22.01
C GLY A 910 32.09 8.88 -22.93
N HIS A 911 32.06 7.54 -22.92
CA HIS A 911 32.80 6.71 -23.85
C HIS A 911 31.90 6.24 -25.02
N PRO A 912 32.38 6.29 -26.30
CA PRO A 912 31.54 5.98 -27.46
C PRO A 912 31.29 4.49 -27.71
N ASP A 913 32.20 3.63 -27.26
CA ASP A 913 32.18 2.19 -27.58
C ASP A 913 31.76 1.34 -26.37
N PRO A 914 30.99 0.24 -26.57
CA PRO A 914 30.74 -0.77 -25.55
C PRO A 914 31.93 -1.71 -25.42
N TYR A 915 32.16 -2.25 -24.22
CA TYR A 915 33.21 -3.22 -23.95
C TYR A 915 32.61 -4.56 -23.55
N PRO A 916 33.09 -5.71 -24.06
CA PRO A 916 32.76 -7.00 -23.48
C PRO A 916 33.20 -7.05 -22.02
N ASP A 917 32.33 -7.53 -21.13
CA ASP A 917 32.55 -7.60 -19.68
C ASP A 917 32.89 -9.01 -19.20
#